data_AF-A5FTP8-F1
#
_entry.id   AF-A5FTP8-F1
#
_cell.length_a   1.000
_cell.length_b   1.000
_cell.length_c   1.000
_cell.angle_alpha   90.00
_cell.angle_beta   90.00
_cell.angle_gamma   90.00
#
_symmetry.space_group_name_H-M   'P 1'
#
loop_
_entity.id
_entity.type
_entity.pdbx_description
1 polymer ?
#
loop_
_entity_poly.entity_id
_entity_poly.type
_entity_poly.pdbx_seq_one_letter_code
_entity_poly.pdbx_strand_id
1 'polypeptide(L)'
;MHSIYILFLSQLQRVSRLKHMNASGTTLRDALDEIELARPTAQAVSENPDSPLMTMSVANVLDLRNALLSREVSFRGFSVPILKQIFSHLDEAGYSHAGAARAQMNARQQDDARVAALAAVFRVLALVPFPEALLEADPAIRLRRILEDFVAARDSKDDWRAGVHTLADLLSDWKGIMTRLQQADNFGAKSTTDLKLLVDGALLRATEAVASVVSKKDVATERLNLAGILAGDIPVPLQHMIGRADLDKVRDALPAFLAEPAHHLLGGSHGRKNRATELPGFPGVIMRNEKQAQILAMRYGFFDKPATLDVVSNTVGITKERVRQIEVEAVKHLGREPSRQKVEPIIEAHLPQLIEILTDGTGYLPDEASGEINRKAMIAHGVPGTVVLGLEALFPSASDLANRYGTRQGNGWLLGLDDKARGRAQATSKLLSTRLRGRRNAILVSDAMEAAGATTSEISAAVAMVPGAAIVGRHIIRDIDQLNERRAYQLYDLAIKLDDGAPFDLTRLCEAYAAATPEENNMPNCVPRAIAGAKGMFLNVIDRIWFPLQEKLPERPAGHAPLPYTIRPDMSQTSIWRRPFGENTVAHFLHGQITRHGPIRTLDLAELTLPENYGSRSETLSGAQPIMKMNPNFVHLSPGIYGLVEQLPKLTDPRRALPEVLLADRIVRAYTDARRVSPAAARIYPIWDMAFEYRLARWAAEHANKKVAGALFDVVDPRMWPIAEDEITRWQAVKAEMSDRKQHHQTEQPDEYALPPADRFLASMITLWWMGEISWTLIGRTTNQRDMHTPASHLALLARFGLARAPKHWQDRHLPTADLRPTLEAVIRDAVHADGISWRNPEMRALLSRDAGPGGWVDNDAVSRALQRPGDPQLSVYGRTKVRRGRVLQPVNG
;
A
#
# COMPACT_ATOMS: atom_id res chain seq x y z
N MET A 1 46.06 -15.99 10.33
CA MET A 1 44.67 -15.63 9.97
C MET A 1 44.41 -15.49 8.46
N HIS A 2 45.42 -15.29 7.59
CA HIS A 2 45.21 -15.32 6.14
C HIS A 2 45.08 -16.75 5.54
N SER A 3 45.54 -17.81 6.23
CA SER A 3 45.39 -19.21 5.77
C SER A 3 44.04 -19.86 6.12
N ILE A 4 43.27 -19.29 7.05
CA ILE A 4 41.91 -19.76 7.40
C ILE A 4 40.88 -19.17 6.43
N TYR A 5 41.17 -18.00 5.84
CA TYR A 5 40.30 -17.35 4.84
C TYR A 5 40.39 -18.03 3.46
N ILE A 6 41.53 -18.62 3.11
CA ILE A 6 41.73 -19.38 1.86
C ILE A 6 41.10 -20.79 1.93
N LEU A 7 41.10 -21.43 3.11
CA LEU A 7 40.42 -22.70 3.34
C LEU A 7 38.88 -22.55 3.27
N PHE A 8 38.34 -21.44 3.78
CA PHE A 8 36.90 -21.16 3.74
C PHE A 8 36.39 -20.82 2.32
N LEU A 9 37.21 -20.12 1.51
CA LEU A 9 36.87 -19.83 0.11
C LEU A 9 37.04 -21.03 -0.84
N SER A 10 37.94 -21.98 -0.53
CA SER A 10 38.03 -23.24 -1.30
C SER A 10 36.87 -24.21 -1.05
N GLN A 11 36.25 -24.14 0.14
CA GLN A 11 35.08 -24.96 0.51
C GLN A 11 33.77 -24.38 -0.03
N LEU A 12 33.65 -23.06 -0.18
CA LEU A 12 32.48 -22.41 -0.81
C LEU A 12 32.44 -22.56 -2.34
N GLN A 13 33.56 -22.83 -3.01
CA GLN A 13 33.57 -23.21 -4.43
C GLN A 13 33.24 -24.69 -4.69
N ARG A 14 33.23 -25.56 -3.66
CA ARG A 14 32.81 -26.96 -3.78
C ARG A 14 31.30 -27.15 -3.63
N VAL A 15 30.62 -26.28 -2.89
CA VAL A 15 29.14 -26.32 -2.75
C VAL A 15 28.42 -25.77 -3.99
N SER A 16 29.06 -24.92 -4.80
CA SER A 16 28.47 -24.45 -6.07
C SER A 16 28.48 -25.49 -7.19
N ARG A 17 29.13 -26.65 -7.01
CA ARG A 17 29.08 -27.78 -7.97
C ARG A 17 27.96 -28.80 -7.68
N LEU A 18 27.22 -28.65 -6.58
CA LEU A 18 26.09 -29.53 -6.24
C LEU A 18 24.74 -29.06 -6.82
N LYS A 19 24.70 -27.93 -7.56
CA LYS A 19 23.48 -27.45 -8.24
C LYS A 19 23.26 -28.01 -9.65
N HIS A 20 24.16 -28.88 -10.14
CA HIS A 20 23.98 -29.61 -11.40
C HIS A 20 24.21 -31.11 -11.21
N MET A 21 23.27 -31.78 -10.55
CA MET A 21 23.24 -33.25 -10.44
C MET A 21 21.88 -33.81 -10.90
N ASN A 22 21.55 -33.59 -12.17
CA ASN A 22 20.47 -34.32 -12.84
C ASN A 22 20.93 -34.95 -14.16
N ALA A 23 22.23 -35.19 -14.36
CA ALA A 23 22.73 -35.65 -15.67
C ALA A 23 23.88 -36.68 -15.68
N SER A 24 24.39 -37.21 -14.57
CA SER A 24 25.61 -38.06 -14.61
C SER A 24 25.50 -39.50 -14.10
N GLY A 25 24.34 -39.99 -13.66
CA GLY A 25 24.18 -41.43 -13.35
C GLY A 25 25.12 -42.02 -12.29
N THR A 26 25.78 -41.19 -11.48
CA THR A 26 26.56 -41.62 -10.32
C THR A 26 25.63 -41.95 -9.15
N THR A 27 25.82 -43.12 -8.53
CA THR A 27 24.95 -43.57 -7.44
C THR A 27 25.36 -42.94 -6.11
N LEU A 28 24.42 -42.87 -5.16
CA LEU A 28 24.67 -42.38 -3.80
C LEU A 28 25.77 -43.20 -3.07
N ARG A 29 26.02 -44.44 -3.52
CA ARG A 29 27.07 -45.32 -3.01
C ARG A 29 28.48 -44.82 -3.38
N ASP A 30 28.65 -44.30 -4.59
CA ASP A 30 29.93 -43.76 -5.08
C ASP A 30 30.34 -42.47 -4.33
N ALA A 31 29.36 -41.73 -3.81
CA ALA A 31 29.58 -40.53 -2.97
C ALA A 31 29.88 -40.86 -1.50
N LEU A 32 29.60 -42.09 -1.05
CA LEU A 32 29.83 -42.54 0.32
C LEU A 32 31.22 -43.15 0.51
N ASP A 33 31.80 -43.73 -0.55
CA ASP A 33 33.16 -44.32 -0.50
C ASP A 33 34.29 -43.27 -0.38
N GLU A 34 34.00 -41.98 -0.62
CA GLU A 34 34.98 -40.88 -0.49
C GLU A 34 35.02 -40.22 0.91
N ILE A 35 34.19 -40.66 1.86
CA ILE A 35 34.14 -40.07 3.21
C ILE A 35 34.98 -40.91 4.17
N GLU A 36 36.17 -40.43 4.56
CA GLU A 36 36.94 -41.02 5.65
C GLU A 36 36.16 -40.92 6.97
N LEU A 37 35.64 -42.06 7.44
CA LEU A 37 35.12 -42.20 8.79
C LEU A 37 36.27 -42.02 9.80
N ALA A 38 36.04 -41.24 10.86
CA ALA A 38 37.00 -41.15 11.95
C ALA A 38 37.21 -42.55 12.59
N ARG A 39 38.46 -42.88 12.90
CA ARG A 39 38.90 -44.19 13.45
C ARG A 39 37.98 -44.83 14.51
N PRO A 40 37.35 -44.10 15.45
CA PRO A 40 36.47 -44.71 16.44
C PRO A 40 35.18 -45.31 15.83
N THR A 41 34.67 -44.73 14.74
CA THR A 41 33.41 -45.18 14.10
C THR A 41 33.65 -46.40 13.21
N ALA A 42 34.79 -46.46 12.51
CA ALA A 42 35.19 -47.64 11.73
C ALA A 42 35.47 -48.85 12.63
N GLN A 43 36.03 -48.62 13.83
CA GLN A 43 36.30 -49.66 14.81
C GLN A 43 34.99 -50.23 15.40
N ALA A 44 34.04 -49.37 15.80
CA ALA A 44 32.74 -49.80 16.33
C ALA A 44 31.88 -50.56 15.30
N VAL A 45 32.02 -50.26 14.00
CA VAL A 45 31.36 -51.00 12.91
C VAL A 45 32.01 -52.37 12.68
N SER A 46 33.33 -52.49 12.87
CA SER A 46 34.04 -53.77 12.72
C SER A 46 33.80 -54.74 13.90
N GLU A 47 33.51 -54.22 15.09
CA GLU A 47 33.41 -55.00 16.33
C GLU A 47 32.01 -55.58 16.60
N ASN A 48 30.96 -55.18 15.87
CA ASN A 48 29.60 -55.71 16.02
C ASN A 48 28.79 -55.76 14.69
N PRO A 49 29.09 -56.71 13.78
CA PRO A 49 28.47 -56.78 12.46
C PRO A 49 26.99 -57.19 12.43
N ASP A 50 26.44 -57.76 13.52
CA ASP A 50 25.10 -58.37 13.55
C ASP A 50 24.03 -57.56 14.35
N SER A 51 24.30 -56.30 14.70
CA SER A 51 23.36 -55.48 15.49
C SER A 51 22.19 -54.92 14.64
N PRO A 52 20.92 -55.26 14.94
CA PRO A 52 19.75 -54.78 14.18
C PRO A 52 19.50 -53.27 14.27
N LEU A 53 20.20 -52.58 15.18
CA LEU A 53 20.04 -51.13 15.44
C LEU A 53 20.87 -50.24 14.51
N MET A 54 21.74 -50.80 13.67
CA MET A 54 22.57 -50.03 12.73
C MET A 54 21.96 -49.88 11.33
N THR A 55 20.76 -50.41 11.07
CA THR A 55 20.03 -50.19 9.80
C THR A 55 19.33 -48.83 9.71
N MET A 56 19.23 -48.09 10.82
CA MET A 56 18.93 -46.65 10.74
C MET A 56 20.19 -45.92 10.30
N SER A 57 20.21 -45.43 9.06
CA SER A 57 21.34 -44.66 8.56
C SER A 57 21.59 -43.43 9.46
N VAL A 58 22.86 -43.12 9.71
CA VAL A 58 23.27 -41.87 10.40
C VAL A 58 22.62 -40.64 9.75
N ALA A 59 22.32 -40.69 8.45
CA ALA A 59 21.58 -39.66 7.74
C ALA A 59 20.13 -39.49 8.23
N ASN A 60 19.41 -40.57 8.58
CA ASN A 60 18.02 -40.47 9.11
C ASN A 60 17.99 -39.80 10.49
N VAL A 61 18.99 -40.07 11.33
CA VAL A 61 19.11 -39.44 12.66
C VAL A 61 19.53 -37.97 12.55
N LEU A 62 20.37 -37.63 11.57
CA LEU A 62 20.78 -36.25 11.30
C LEU A 62 19.70 -35.41 10.59
N ASP A 63 18.89 -36.01 9.72
CA ASP A 63 17.72 -35.36 9.11
C ASP A 63 16.64 -35.07 10.16
N LEU A 64 16.42 -36.01 11.09
CA LEU A 64 15.56 -35.81 12.26
C LEU A 64 16.04 -34.65 13.14
N ARG A 65 17.36 -34.55 13.38
CA ARG A 65 17.99 -33.45 14.13
C ARG A 65 17.84 -32.10 13.43
N ASN A 66 18.11 -32.02 12.12
CA ASN A 66 18.04 -30.78 11.35
C ASN A 66 16.59 -30.28 11.26
N ALA A 67 15.61 -31.18 11.15
CA ALA A 67 14.19 -30.84 11.18
C ALA A 67 13.70 -30.33 12.55
N LEU A 68 14.33 -30.77 13.66
CA LEU A 68 14.01 -30.32 15.02
C LEU A 68 14.65 -28.97 15.40
N LEU A 69 15.78 -28.60 14.78
CA LEU A 69 16.53 -27.38 15.11
C LEU A 69 16.14 -26.15 14.26
N SER A 70 15.65 -26.33 13.03
CA SER A 70 15.12 -25.22 12.23
C SER A 70 13.70 -24.88 12.70
N ARG A 71 13.49 -23.70 13.29
CA ARG A 71 12.21 -23.19 13.83
C ARG A 71 11.03 -23.08 12.83
N GLU A 72 11.16 -23.61 11.61
CA GLU A 72 10.13 -23.65 10.57
C GLU A 72 9.93 -25.07 10.00
N VAL A 73 9.81 -26.09 10.84
CA VAL A 73 9.18 -27.33 10.40
C VAL A 73 8.34 -27.85 11.56
N SER A 74 7.01 -27.74 11.45
CA SER A 74 6.11 -28.64 12.16
C SER A 74 6.63 -30.04 11.92
N PHE A 75 7.05 -30.73 12.97
CA PHE A 75 7.40 -32.13 12.87
C PHE A 75 6.27 -32.80 12.07
N ARG A 76 6.60 -33.31 10.88
CA ARG A 76 5.66 -33.63 9.80
C ARG A 76 4.63 -34.64 10.29
N GLY A 77 3.59 -34.14 10.93
CA GLY A 77 2.55 -34.93 11.54
C GLY A 77 2.59 -35.15 13.06
N PHE A 78 3.40 -34.49 13.91
CA PHE A 78 3.29 -34.60 15.39
C PHE A 78 3.32 -33.23 16.09
N SER A 79 2.67 -33.10 17.26
CA SER A 79 2.52 -31.80 17.93
C SER A 79 3.73 -31.45 18.82
N VAL A 80 4.30 -30.25 18.63
CA VAL A 80 5.41 -29.69 19.46
C VAL A 80 5.17 -29.78 20.98
N PRO A 81 3.94 -29.67 21.51
CA PRO A 81 3.67 -29.86 22.94
C PRO A 81 4.04 -31.25 23.49
N ILE A 82 3.84 -32.32 22.72
CA ILE A 82 4.09 -33.69 23.20
C ILE A 82 5.58 -33.97 23.29
N LEU A 83 6.37 -33.53 22.30
CA LEU A 83 7.83 -33.61 22.39
C LEU A 83 8.36 -32.81 23.57
N LYS A 84 7.82 -31.62 23.84
CA LYS A 84 8.16 -30.83 25.04
C LYS A 84 7.80 -31.58 26.33
N GLN A 85 6.67 -32.27 26.36
CA GLN A 85 6.22 -33.04 27.52
C GLN A 85 7.05 -34.31 27.73
N ILE A 86 7.44 -35.01 26.66
CA ILE A 86 8.39 -36.13 26.68
C ILE A 86 9.74 -35.67 27.25
N PHE A 87 10.28 -34.54 26.77
CA PHE A 87 11.51 -33.98 27.32
C PHE A 87 11.34 -33.49 28.76
N SER A 88 10.19 -32.95 29.14
CA SER A 88 9.88 -32.55 30.52
C SER A 88 9.86 -33.76 31.47
N HIS A 89 9.22 -34.87 31.08
CA HIS A 89 9.18 -36.07 31.90
C HIS A 89 10.54 -36.76 32.00
N LEU A 90 11.35 -36.73 30.94
CA LEU A 90 12.75 -37.16 31.01
C LEU A 90 13.57 -36.22 31.92
N ASP A 91 13.38 -34.89 31.83
CA ASP A 91 14.00 -33.90 32.71
C ASP A 91 13.61 -34.10 34.20
N GLU A 92 12.36 -34.48 34.48
CA GLU A 92 11.82 -34.81 35.81
C GLU A 92 12.30 -36.15 36.38
N ALA A 93 12.52 -37.16 35.53
CA ALA A 93 12.97 -38.51 35.92
C ALA A 93 14.44 -38.59 36.39
N GLY A 94 15.19 -37.49 36.28
CA GLY A 94 16.55 -37.40 36.85
C GLY A 94 17.54 -36.56 36.05
N TYR A 95 17.18 -36.09 34.84
CA TYR A 95 18.08 -35.24 34.04
C TYR A 95 18.24 -33.82 34.60
N SER A 96 17.41 -33.42 35.57
CA SER A 96 17.51 -32.15 36.32
C SER A 96 18.70 -32.07 37.29
N HIS A 97 19.39 -33.18 37.62
CA HIS A 97 20.64 -33.11 38.41
C HIS A 97 21.90 -32.83 37.57
N ALA A 98 21.79 -32.75 36.25
CA ALA A 98 22.91 -32.39 35.37
C ALA A 98 23.08 -30.87 35.18
N GLY A 99 22.45 -29.99 35.97
CA GLY A 99 22.56 -28.54 35.79
C GLY A 99 24.00 -28.01 35.77
N ALA A 100 24.87 -28.58 36.61
CA ALA A 100 26.30 -28.23 36.65
C ALA A 100 27.10 -28.82 35.47
N ALA A 101 26.78 -30.04 35.01
CA ALA A 101 27.43 -30.67 33.86
C ALA A 101 26.96 -30.08 32.52
N ARG A 102 25.68 -29.71 32.41
CA ARG A 102 25.04 -29.11 31.23
C ARG A 102 25.60 -27.70 30.98
N ALA A 103 25.96 -26.96 32.04
CA ALA A 103 26.66 -25.68 31.95
C ALA A 103 28.12 -25.80 31.44
N GLN A 104 28.74 -26.99 31.58
CA GLN A 104 30.10 -27.27 31.10
C GLN A 104 30.12 -27.95 29.72
N MET A 105 28.99 -28.49 29.25
CA MET A 105 28.86 -29.10 27.94
C MET A 105 28.68 -28.04 26.84
N ASN A 106 29.48 -28.14 25.79
CA ASN A 106 29.23 -27.33 24.60
C ASN A 106 27.96 -27.78 23.86
N ALA A 107 27.45 -26.94 22.96
CA ALA A 107 26.22 -27.21 22.22
C ALA A 107 26.20 -28.57 21.50
N ARG A 108 27.36 -29.06 21.05
CA ARG A 108 27.51 -30.37 20.39
C ARG A 108 27.34 -31.52 21.38
N GLN A 109 27.91 -31.43 22.57
CA GLN A 109 27.75 -32.45 23.63
C GLN A 109 26.32 -32.49 24.18
N GLN A 110 25.66 -31.34 24.27
CA GLN A 110 24.24 -31.28 24.64
C GLN A 110 23.34 -31.92 23.57
N ASP A 111 23.69 -31.76 22.29
CA ASP A 111 23.01 -32.41 21.17
C ASP A 111 23.22 -33.93 21.17
N ASP A 112 24.45 -34.40 21.38
CA ASP A 112 24.77 -35.84 21.43
C ASP A 112 24.05 -36.55 22.60
N ALA A 113 23.94 -35.88 23.75
CA ALA A 113 23.17 -36.39 24.90
C ALA A 113 21.65 -36.47 24.61
N ARG A 114 21.09 -35.51 23.85
CA ARG A 114 19.68 -35.55 23.43
C ARG A 114 19.42 -36.68 22.44
N VAL A 115 20.36 -36.93 21.51
CA VAL A 115 20.28 -38.06 20.57
C VAL A 115 20.34 -39.40 21.30
N ALA A 116 21.21 -39.54 22.30
CA ALA A 116 21.29 -40.75 23.12
C ALA A 116 19.99 -41.02 23.93
N ALA A 117 19.33 -39.98 24.45
CA ALA A 117 18.04 -40.11 25.13
C ALA A 117 16.92 -40.56 24.17
N LEU A 118 16.90 -40.04 22.94
CA LEU A 118 15.98 -40.48 21.90
C LEU A 118 16.22 -41.95 21.51
N ALA A 119 17.49 -42.40 21.45
CA ALA A 119 17.80 -43.80 21.16
C ALA A 119 17.23 -44.78 22.20
N ALA A 120 17.18 -44.40 23.48
CA ALA A 120 16.53 -45.19 24.52
C ALA A 120 15.01 -45.27 24.32
N VAL A 121 14.36 -44.15 23.96
CA VAL A 121 12.92 -44.11 23.65
C VAL A 121 12.62 -44.97 22.42
N PHE A 122 13.42 -44.89 21.36
CA PHE A 122 13.26 -45.73 20.16
C PHE A 122 13.45 -47.22 20.45
N ARG A 123 14.36 -47.60 21.37
CA ARG A 123 14.50 -48.99 21.82
C ARG A 123 13.27 -49.49 22.56
N VAL A 124 12.57 -48.64 23.31
CA VAL A 124 11.30 -49.02 23.96
C VAL A 124 10.16 -49.09 22.94
N LEU A 125 10.12 -48.19 21.96
CA LEU A 125 9.13 -48.24 20.88
C LEU A 125 9.29 -49.47 19.98
N ALA A 126 10.51 -49.98 19.84
CA ALA A 126 10.80 -51.24 19.15
C ALA A 126 10.28 -52.48 19.92
N LEU A 127 9.89 -52.31 21.19
CA LEU A 127 9.24 -53.36 21.98
C LEU A 127 7.71 -53.27 21.92
N VAL A 128 7.14 -52.20 21.35
CA VAL A 128 5.69 -52.04 21.22
C VAL A 128 5.24 -52.66 19.89
N PRO A 129 4.54 -53.82 19.91
CA PRO A 129 4.07 -54.45 18.69
C PRO A 129 3.06 -53.56 17.97
N PHE A 130 3.24 -53.40 16.67
CA PHE A 130 2.32 -52.70 15.77
C PHE A 130 1.85 -53.67 14.69
N PRO A 131 0.55 -53.67 14.37
CA PRO A 131 -0.51 -52.75 14.83
C PRO A 131 -1.26 -53.21 16.08
N GLU A 132 -0.93 -54.37 16.66
CA GLU A 132 -1.72 -55.04 17.71
C GLU A 132 -1.95 -54.17 18.94
N ALA A 133 -0.91 -53.46 19.40
CA ALA A 133 -1.04 -52.56 20.55
C ALA A 133 -2.03 -51.40 20.32
N LEU A 134 -2.24 -50.98 19.06
CA LEU A 134 -3.22 -49.95 18.73
C LEU A 134 -4.63 -50.51 18.55
N LEU A 135 -4.77 -51.80 18.18
CA LEU A 135 -6.07 -52.48 18.09
C LEU A 135 -6.69 -52.69 19.47
N GLU A 136 -5.86 -52.95 20.48
CA GLU A 136 -6.28 -53.07 21.89
C GLU A 136 -6.81 -51.74 22.46
N ALA A 137 -6.40 -50.59 21.90
CA ALA A 137 -6.85 -49.26 22.32
C ALA A 137 -8.24 -48.85 21.78
N ASP A 138 -9.00 -49.80 21.23
CA ASP A 138 -10.32 -49.63 20.61
C ASP A 138 -10.40 -48.44 19.61
N PRO A 139 -9.63 -48.49 18.50
CA PRO A 139 -9.61 -47.42 17.53
C PRO A 139 -10.96 -47.32 16.79
N ALA A 140 -11.27 -46.14 16.26
CA ALA A 140 -12.47 -45.94 15.45
C ALA A 140 -12.57 -47.01 14.33
N ILE A 141 -13.78 -47.50 14.06
CA ILE A 141 -14.07 -48.64 13.17
C ILE A 141 -13.27 -48.60 11.84
N ARG A 142 -13.12 -47.42 11.24
CA ARG A 142 -12.36 -47.25 9.98
C ARG A 142 -10.86 -47.46 10.14
N LEU A 143 -10.28 -46.97 11.23
CA LEU A 143 -8.87 -47.16 11.52
C LEU A 143 -8.59 -48.58 12.01
N ARG A 144 -9.51 -49.16 12.79
CA ARG A 144 -9.47 -50.56 13.23
C ARG A 144 -9.28 -51.51 12.05
N ARG A 145 -10.11 -51.37 10.99
CA ARG A 145 -10.00 -52.20 9.78
C ARG A 145 -8.62 -52.12 9.13
N ILE A 146 -8.03 -50.93 9.08
CA ILE A 146 -6.73 -50.72 8.44
C ILE A 146 -5.60 -51.31 9.29
N LEU A 147 -5.71 -51.20 10.61
CA LEU A 147 -4.81 -51.87 11.54
C LEU A 147 -4.96 -53.40 11.44
N GLU A 148 -6.19 -53.93 11.31
CA GLU A 148 -6.42 -55.37 11.02
C GLU A 148 -5.79 -55.79 9.68
N ASP A 149 -5.84 -54.94 8.65
CA ASP A 149 -5.18 -55.22 7.37
C ASP A 149 -3.64 -55.26 7.49
N PHE A 150 -3.04 -54.49 8.41
CA PHE A 150 -1.60 -54.61 8.72
C PHE A 150 -1.28 -55.97 9.37
N VAL A 151 -2.14 -56.47 10.25
CA VAL A 151 -1.98 -57.82 10.85
C VAL A 151 -2.07 -58.89 9.75
N ALA A 152 -3.09 -58.81 8.89
CA ALA A 152 -3.30 -59.77 7.82
C ALA A 152 -2.17 -59.76 6.77
N ALA A 153 -1.54 -58.60 6.54
CA ALA A 153 -0.44 -58.46 5.59
C ALA A 153 0.90 -59.01 6.10
N ARG A 154 1.02 -59.39 7.38
CA ARG A 154 2.29 -59.74 8.04
C ARG A 154 2.99 -60.96 7.41
N ASP A 155 2.23 -61.91 6.89
CA ASP A 155 2.75 -63.13 6.25
C ASP A 155 2.93 -62.98 4.72
N SER A 156 2.54 -61.83 4.15
CA SER A 156 2.64 -61.56 2.72
C SER A 156 4.01 -61.00 2.36
N LYS A 157 4.83 -61.78 1.64
CA LYS A 157 6.16 -61.34 1.19
C LYS A 157 6.14 -60.14 0.24
N ASP A 158 5.01 -59.89 -0.42
CA ASP A 158 4.86 -58.83 -1.42
C ASP A 158 4.13 -57.59 -0.89
N ASP A 159 3.67 -57.59 0.37
CA ASP A 159 2.99 -56.44 0.96
C ASP A 159 3.94 -55.57 1.77
N TRP A 160 4.00 -54.27 1.47
CA TRP A 160 4.87 -53.34 2.18
C TRP A 160 4.57 -53.24 3.68
N ARG A 161 3.34 -53.56 4.09
CA ARG A 161 2.92 -53.59 5.50
C ARG A 161 3.59 -54.71 6.28
N ALA A 162 4.04 -55.78 5.61
CA ALA A 162 4.74 -56.90 6.23
C ALA A 162 6.05 -56.48 6.90
N GLY A 163 6.66 -55.36 6.51
CA GLY A 163 7.88 -54.83 7.13
C GLY A 163 7.66 -53.94 8.35
N VAL A 164 6.42 -53.73 8.80
CA VAL A 164 6.08 -52.82 9.91
C VAL A 164 5.55 -53.63 11.10
N HIS A 165 6.45 -54.04 12.00
CA HIS A 165 6.11 -54.93 13.12
C HIS A 165 6.00 -54.21 14.46
N THR A 166 6.55 -53.01 14.56
CA THR A 166 6.66 -52.24 15.79
C THR A 166 6.34 -50.77 15.55
N LEU A 167 6.03 -50.03 16.63
CA LEU A 167 5.87 -48.57 16.51
C LEU A 167 7.17 -47.89 16.06
N ALA A 168 8.33 -48.46 16.38
CA ALA A 168 9.61 -47.97 15.86
C ALA A 168 9.69 -48.10 14.33
N ASP A 169 9.27 -49.23 13.76
CA ASP A 169 9.24 -49.43 12.31
C ASP A 169 8.30 -48.41 11.65
N LEU A 170 7.11 -48.22 12.22
CA LEU A 170 6.14 -47.23 11.75
C LEU A 170 6.71 -45.80 11.75
N LEU A 171 7.42 -45.42 12.81
CA LEU A 171 7.99 -44.09 12.95
C LEU A 171 9.24 -43.89 12.09
N SER A 172 9.98 -44.97 11.80
CA SER A 172 11.21 -44.92 11.00
C SER A 172 10.96 -44.52 9.53
N ASP A 173 9.79 -44.87 8.98
CA ASP A 173 9.33 -44.44 7.65
C ASP A 173 7.93 -43.83 7.70
N TRP A 174 7.66 -42.97 8.68
CA TRP A 174 6.33 -42.37 8.86
C TRP A 174 5.81 -41.71 7.58
N LYS A 175 6.67 -41.01 6.83
CA LYS A 175 6.26 -40.33 5.59
C LYS A 175 5.92 -41.32 4.48
N GLY A 176 6.76 -42.33 4.23
CA GLY A 176 6.50 -43.33 3.19
C GLY A 176 5.24 -44.14 3.51
N ILE A 177 5.10 -44.55 4.78
CA ILE A 177 3.95 -45.30 5.27
C ILE A 177 2.67 -44.46 5.18
N MET A 178 2.66 -43.21 5.65
CA MET A 178 1.48 -42.34 5.55
C MET A 178 1.10 -42.03 4.10
N THR A 179 2.07 -41.89 3.20
CA THR A 179 1.78 -41.68 1.76
C THR A 179 1.07 -42.89 1.17
N ARG A 180 1.52 -44.10 1.52
CA ARG A 180 0.89 -45.35 1.08
C ARG A 180 -0.48 -45.57 1.73
N LEU A 181 -0.64 -45.20 3.00
CA LEU A 181 -1.93 -45.28 3.68
C LEU A 181 -2.96 -44.32 3.09
N GLN A 182 -2.57 -43.11 2.70
CA GLN A 182 -3.46 -42.16 2.02
C GLN A 182 -3.94 -42.64 0.64
N GLN A 183 -3.23 -43.60 0.04
CA GLN A 183 -3.64 -44.26 -1.21
C GLN A 183 -4.58 -45.45 -0.96
N ALA A 184 -4.73 -45.91 0.28
CA ALA A 184 -5.63 -47.01 0.62
C ALA A 184 -7.09 -46.54 0.66
N ASP A 185 -7.97 -47.34 0.07
CA ASP A 185 -9.41 -47.07 0.08
C ASP A 185 -9.92 -46.92 1.53
N ASN A 186 -10.61 -45.80 1.79
CA ASN A 186 -11.20 -45.43 3.08
C ASN A 186 -10.23 -44.86 4.15
N PHE A 187 -8.96 -44.58 3.84
CA PHE A 187 -8.06 -43.85 4.74
C PHE A 187 -8.03 -42.34 4.45
N GLY A 188 -8.92 -41.58 5.10
CA GLY A 188 -9.02 -40.13 4.94
C GLY A 188 -8.29 -39.31 6.01
N ALA A 189 -8.43 -37.98 5.95
CA ALA A 189 -7.83 -37.04 6.92
C ALA A 189 -8.23 -37.32 8.38
N LYS A 190 -9.44 -37.84 8.61
CA LYS A 190 -9.87 -38.25 9.96
C LYS A 190 -9.09 -39.46 10.47
N SER A 191 -8.96 -40.53 9.66
CA SER A 191 -8.16 -41.72 10.02
C SER A 191 -6.69 -41.39 10.25
N THR A 192 -6.14 -40.44 9.48
CA THR A 192 -4.79 -39.88 9.71
C THR A 192 -4.67 -39.20 11.07
N THR A 193 -5.68 -38.42 11.45
CA THR A 193 -5.70 -37.70 12.74
C THR A 193 -5.85 -38.69 13.90
N ASP A 194 -6.71 -39.68 13.75
CA ASP A 194 -6.95 -40.72 14.77
C ASP A 194 -5.69 -41.60 14.96
N LEU A 195 -5.02 -42.02 13.87
CA LEU A 195 -3.77 -42.77 13.94
C LEU A 195 -2.66 -41.98 14.62
N LYS A 196 -2.53 -40.69 14.27
CA LYS A 196 -1.57 -39.79 14.89
C LYS A 196 -1.82 -39.67 16.40
N LEU A 197 -3.07 -39.46 16.83
CA LEU A 197 -3.42 -39.34 18.25
C LEU A 197 -3.11 -40.62 19.03
N LEU A 198 -3.34 -41.79 18.44
CA LEU A 198 -3.01 -43.07 19.05
C LEU A 198 -1.49 -43.29 19.19
N VAL A 199 -0.73 -42.95 18.14
CA VAL A 199 0.74 -43.03 18.16
C VAL A 199 1.32 -42.02 19.16
N ASP A 200 0.78 -40.80 19.21
CA ASP A 200 1.14 -39.79 20.20
C ASP A 200 0.88 -40.28 21.64
N GLY A 201 -0.27 -40.91 21.88
CA GLY A 201 -0.60 -41.51 23.18
C GLY A 201 0.33 -42.66 23.57
N ALA A 202 0.69 -43.52 22.62
CA ALA A 202 1.64 -44.61 22.85
C ALA A 202 3.05 -44.10 23.13
N LEU A 203 3.51 -43.06 22.42
CA LEU A 203 4.80 -42.39 22.64
C LEU A 203 4.91 -41.78 24.04
N LEU A 204 3.86 -41.09 24.49
CA LEU A 204 3.83 -40.50 25.82
C LEU A 204 3.90 -41.57 26.90
N ARG A 205 3.08 -42.63 26.80
CA ARG A 205 3.07 -43.74 27.77
C ARG A 205 4.40 -44.52 27.79
N ALA A 206 5.00 -44.77 26.63
CA ALA A 206 6.32 -45.41 26.55
C ALA A 206 7.40 -44.55 27.24
N THR A 207 7.32 -43.23 27.08
CA THR A 207 8.23 -42.29 27.75
C THR A 207 8.01 -42.27 29.27
N GLU A 208 6.77 -42.27 29.73
CA GLU A 208 6.43 -42.34 31.16
C GLU A 208 6.86 -43.66 31.79
N ALA A 209 6.72 -44.78 31.07
CA ALA A 209 7.22 -46.08 31.49
C ALA A 209 8.75 -46.06 31.65
N VAL A 210 9.48 -45.50 30.68
CA VAL A 210 10.94 -45.32 30.77
C VAL A 210 11.32 -44.42 31.95
N ALA A 211 10.61 -43.30 32.11
CA ALA A 211 10.84 -42.34 33.19
C ALA A 211 10.57 -42.95 34.58
N SER A 212 9.55 -43.80 34.72
CA SER A 212 9.19 -44.43 36.01
C SER A 212 10.17 -45.54 36.45
N VAL A 213 10.86 -46.17 35.49
CA VAL A 213 11.85 -47.24 35.76
C VAL A 213 13.23 -46.66 36.13
N VAL A 214 13.54 -45.43 35.70
CA VAL A 214 14.77 -44.71 36.07
C VAL A 214 14.59 -44.08 37.46
N SER A 215 15.08 -44.74 38.53
CA SER A 215 14.96 -44.18 39.88
C SER A 215 15.93 -43.00 40.10
N LYS A 216 15.47 -41.97 40.82
CA LYS A 216 16.33 -40.85 41.30
C LYS A 216 17.57 -41.32 42.07
N LYS A 217 17.58 -42.55 42.61
CA LYS A 217 18.68 -43.14 43.39
C LYS A 217 19.80 -43.69 42.51
N ASP A 218 19.50 -44.15 41.30
CA ASP A 218 20.49 -44.72 40.37
C ASP A 218 21.28 -43.63 39.63
N VAL A 219 20.64 -42.49 39.37
CA VAL A 219 21.29 -41.28 38.83
C VAL A 219 22.21 -40.64 39.89
N ALA A 220 21.78 -40.61 41.16
CA ALA A 220 22.54 -39.98 42.25
C ALA A 220 23.79 -40.78 42.72
N THR A 221 23.92 -42.05 42.34
CA THR A 221 25.03 -42.94 42.77
C THR A 221 26.09 -43.17 41.68
N GLU A 222 26.11 -42.35 40.61
CA GLU A 222 27.02 -42.46 39.45
C GLU A 222 27.03 -43.82 38.73
N ARG A 223 26.04 -44.68 39.01
CA ARG A 223 25.83 -45.97 38.35
C ARG A 223 25.41 -45.82 36.87
N LEU A 224 24.93 -44.63 36.50
CA LEU A 224 24.72 -44.19 35.12
C LEU A 224 25.85 -43.22 34.73
N ASN A 225 26.96 -43.76 34.20
CA ASN A 225 28.06 -42.94 33.70
C ASN A 225 27.69 -42.35 32.32
N LEU A 226 27.62 -41.02 32.25
CA LEU A 226 27.31 -40.26 31.05
C LEU A 226 28.31 -40.52 29.89
N ALA A 227 29.58 -40.80 30.19
CA ALA A 227 30.60 -41.11 29.19
C ALA A 227 30.42 -42.48 28.54
N GLY A 228 29.82 -43.46 29.25
CA GLY A 228 29.49 -44.79 28.69
C GLY A 228 28.27 -44.74 27.78
N ILE A 229 27.24 -43.99 28.18
CA ILE A 229 26.01 -43.78 27.37
C ILE A 229 26.35 -43.08 26.04
N LEU A 230 27.27 -42.10 26.07
CA LEU A 230 27.73 -41.40 24.87
C LEU A 230 28.66 -42.25 23.98
N ALA A 231 29.23 -43.35 24.50
CA ALA A 231 30.05 -44.30 23.74
C ALA A 231 29.25 -45.47 23.14
N GLY A 232 27.94 -45.55 23.41
CA GLY A 232 27.08 -46.64 22.95
C GLY A 232 27.04 -47.86 23.88
N ASP A 233 27.78 -47.83 25.00
CA ASP A 233 27.73 -48.88 26.01
C ASP A 233 26.47 -48.75 26.87
N ILE A 234 25.74 -49.86 27.01
CA ILE A 234 24.63 -49.97 27.96
C ILE A 234 25.27 -50.08 29.35
N PRO A 235 24.98 -49.17 30.31
CA PRO A 235 25.55 -49.25 31.65
C PRO A 235 25.27 -50.62 32.28
N VAL A 236 26.28 -51.21 32.92
CA VAL A 236 26.21 -52.51 33.60
C VAL A 236 24.96 -52.67 34.51
N PRO A 237 24.46 -51.62 35.21
CA PRO A 237 23.18 -51.71 35.93
C PRO A 237 21.95 -51.86 35.04
N LEU A 238 21.93 -51.25 33.86
CA LEU A 238 20.90 -51.48 32.84
C LEU A 238 21.03 -52.87 32.24
N GLN A 239 22.23 -53.40 31.98
CA GLN A 239 22.41 -54.80 31.56
C GLN A 239 21.99 -55.82 32.64
N HIS A 240 22.25 -55.54 33.92
CA HIS A 240 21.78 -56.38 35.03
C HIS A 240 20.28 -56.23 35.34
N MET A 241 19.68 -55.06 35.08
CA MET A 241 18.22 -54.86 35.14
C MET A 241 17.49 -55.53 33.96
N ILE A 242 18.02 -55.37 32.74
CA ILE A 242 17.55 -56.04 31.51
C ILE A 242 17.72 -57.57 31.63
N GLY A 243 18.69 -58.04 32.42
CA GLY A 243 19.02 -59.46 32.54
C GLY A 243 18.29 -60.26 33.64
N ARG A 244 17.68 -59.66 34.67
CA ARG A 244 16.99 -60.44 35.74
C ARG A 244 15.75 -59.81 36.38
N ALA A 245 15.25 -58.67 35.91
CA ALA A 245 13.95 -58.16 36.34
C ALA A 245 13.19 -57.55 35.14
N ASP A 246 12.48 -58.44 34.44
CA ASP A 246 11.22 -58.19 33.76
C ASP A 246 11.15 -57.18 32.60
N LEU A 247 11.97 -57.40 31.57
CA LEU A 247 11.52 -57.11 30.21
C LEU A 247 10.22 -57.86 29.89
N ASP A 248 10.03 -59.05 30.47
CA ASP A 248 8.79 -59.79 30.42
C ASP A 248 7.65 -59.04 31.14
N LYS A 249 7.79 -58.48 32.36
CA LYS A 249 6.69 -57.63 32.92
C LYS A 249 6.48 -56.32 32.18
N VAL A 250 7.49 -55.68 31.60
CA VAL A 250 7.24 -54.49 30.76
C VAL A 250 6.49 -54.91 29.49
N ARG A 251 6.89 -56.01 28.84
CA ARG A 251 6.20 -56.59 27.68
C ARG A 251 4.81 -57.12 28.01
N ASP A 252 4.60 -57.66 29.21
CA ASP A 252 3.34 -58.27 29.67
C ASP A 252 2.40 -57.21 30.29
N ALA A 253 2.95 -56.10 30.82
CA ALA A 253 2.16 -54.97 31.33
C ALA A 253 1.87 -53.91 30.26
N LEU A 254 2.68 -53.78 29.20
CA LEU A 254 2.45 -52.81 28.11
C LEU A 254 1.07 -52.97 27.47
N PRO A 255 0.61 -54.18 27.10
CA PRO A 255 -0.72 -54.39 26.56
C PRO A 255 -1.81 -53.90 27.52
N ALA A 256 -1.73 -54.27 28.80
CA ALA A 256 -2.68 -53.79 29.83
C ALA A 256 -2.63 -52.26 30.04
N PHE A 257 -1.45 -51.66 29.94
CA PHE A 257 -1.21 -50.22 30.13
C PHE A 257 -1.60 -49.38 28.90
N LEU A 258 -1.55 -49.97 27.70
CA LEU A 258 -1.98 -49.37 26.43
C LEU A 258 -3.49 -49.59 26.17
N ALA A 259 -4.05 -50.70 26.66
CA ALA A 259 -5.47 -51.04 26.59
C ALA A 259 -6.36 -50.15 27.48
N GLU A 260 -5.79 -49.38 28.41
CA GLU A 260 -6.55 -48.37 29.15
C GLU A 260 -7.00 -47.22 28.22
N PRO A 261 -8.32 -47.01 28.02
CA PRO A 261 -8.80 -46.07 27.03
C PRO A 261 -8.32 -44.62 27.28
N ALA A 262 -7.83 -43.95 26.24
CA ALA A 262 -7.23 -42.61 26.34
C ALA A 262 -8.20 -41.51 26.86
N HIS A 263 -9.50 -41.79 26.91
CA HIS A 263 -10.52 -40.81 27.31
C HIS A 263 -10.43 -40.42 28.79
N HIS A 264 -9.85 -41.26 29.65
CA HIS A 264 -9.76 -41.00 31.09
C HIS A 264 -8.71 -39.95 31.42
N LEU A 265 -7.72 -39.72 30.56
CA LEU A 265 -6.65 -38.74 30.79
C LEU A 265 -6.99 -37.34 30.25
N LEU A 266 -8.01 -37.22 29.40
CA LEU A 266 -8.63 -35.92 29.06
C LEU A 266 -9.90 -35.62 29.89
N GLY A 267 -10.46 -36.62 30.58
CA GLY A 267 -11.67 -36.50 31.41
C GLY A 267 -11.51 -36.77 32.92
N GLY A 268 -10.30 -37.11 33.38
CA GLY A 268 -10.02 -37.67 34.71
C GLY A 268 -9.90 -36.67 35.85
N SER A 269 -10.92 -35.83 36.04
CA SER A 269 -11.09 -35.05 37.28
C SER A 269 -12.55 -34.95 37.74
N HIS A 270 -13.42 -35.90 37.35
CA HIS A 270 -14.85 -35.88 37.72
C HIS A 270 -15.16 -36.34 39.16
N GLY A 271 -14.16 -36.39 40.05
CA GLY A 271 -14.35 -36.70 41.48
C GLY A 271 -14.12 -35.54 42.44
N ARG A 272 -13.57 -34.40 42.00
CA ARG A 272 -13.31 -33.27 42.91
C ARG A 272 -14.46 -32.27 42.85
N LYS A 273 -15.19 -32.21 43.97
CA LYS A 273 -16.15 -31.17 44.39
C LYS A 273 -15.87 -29.85 43.67
N ASN A 274 -16.87 -29.26 43.02
CA ASN A 274 -16.88 -27.91 42.42
C ASN A 274 -16.07 -26.92 43.28
N ARG A 275 -14.76 -26.84 43.06
CA ARG A 275 -13.92 -25.87 43.75
C ARG A 275 -14.10 -24.58 43.00
N ALA A 276 -14.56 -23.58 43.73
CA ALA A 276 -14.65 -22.24 43.21
C ALA A 276 -13.21 -21.78 42.88
N THR A 277 -12.99 -21.33 41.64
CA THR A 277 -11.65 -21.01 41.13
C THR A 277 -11.58 -19.53 40.81
N GLU A 278 -10.50 -18.87 41.20
CA GLU A 278 -10.26 -17.48 40.87
C GLU A 278 -10.03 -17.32 39.36
N LEU A 279 -10.68 -16.34 38.74
CA LEU A 279 -10.50 -16.07 37.32
C LEU A 279 -9.13 -15.40 37.09
N PRO A 280 -8.25 -15.96 36.24
CA PRO A 280 -6.95 -15.37 35.98
C PRO A 280 -7.09 -13.93 35.45
N GLY A 281 -6.30 -13.01 36.00
CA GLY A 281 -6.36 -11.59 35.65
C GLY A 281 -7.45 -10.78 36.39
N PHE A 282 -8.28 -11.41 37.22
CA PHE A 282 -9.27 -10.73 38.07
C PHE A 282 -9.13 -11.14 39.54
N PRO A 283 -8.20 -10.50 40.29
CA PRO A 283 -7.93 -10.85 41.67
C PRO A 283 -9.20 -10.83 42.54
N GLY A 284 -9.48 -11.96 43.19
CA GLY A 284 -10.62 -12.19 44.07
C GLY A 284 -11.97 -12.39 43.36
N VAL A 285 -12.03 -12.50 42.03
CA VAL A 285 -13.25 -12.90 41.32
C VAL A 285 -13.31 -14.42 41.27
N ILE A 286 -14.19 -15.00 42.07
CA ILE A 286 -14.33 -16.45 42.20
C ILE A 286 -15.42 -16.93 41.24
N MET A 287 -15.06 -17.77 40.28
CA MET A 287 -15.99 -18.43 39.38
C MET A 287 -16.62 -19.65 40.04
N ARG A 288 -17.90 -19.91 39.74
CA ARG A 288 -18.66 -21.04 40.30
C ARG A 288 -18.10 -22.40 39.90
N ASN A 289 -17.40 -22.47 38.76
CA ASN A 289 -16.84 -23.69 38.21
C ASN A 289 -15.48 -23.38 37.55
N GLU A 290 -14.47 -24.20 37.83
CA GLU A 290 -13.16 -24.18 37.18
C GLU A 290 -13.27 -24.19 35.64
N LYS A 291 -14.24 -24.93 35.08
CA LYS A 291 -14.51 -24.97 33.63
C LYS A 291 -14.93 -23.60 33.08
N GLN A 292 -15.65 -22.78 33.84
CA GLN A 292 -16.02 -21.42 33.41
C GLN A 292 -14.77 -20.54 33.31
N ALA A 293 -13.90 -20.58 34.31
CA ALA A 293 -12.66 -19.83 34.31
C ALA A 293 -11.73 -20.24 33.16
N GLN A 294 -11.60 -21.55 32.91
CA GLN A 294 -10.81 -22.10 31.81
C GLN A 294 -11.35 -21.67 30.44
N ILE A 295 -12.67 -21.79 30.21
CA ILE A 295 -13.30 -21.39 28.94
C ILE A 295 -13.07 -19.91 28.67
N LEU A 296 -13.27 -19.04 29.67
CA LEU A 296 -13.04 -17.61 29.52
C LEU A 296 -11.56 -17.29 29.24
N ALA A 297 -10.63 -17.89 29.99
CA ALA A 297 -9.21 -17.67 29.79
C ALA A 297 -8.75 -18.05 28.37
N MET A 298 -9.28 -19.13 27.80
CA MET A 298 -8.99 -19.53 26.43
C MET A 298 -9.68 -18.61 25.39
N ARG A 299 -10.97 -18.30 25.57
CA ARG A 299 -11.77 -17.53 24.61
C ARG A 299 -11.31 -16.08 24.45
N TYR A 300 -10.74 -15.50 25.50
CA TYR A 300 -10.23 -14.13 25.51
C TYR A 300 -8.70 -14.06 25.46
N GLY A 301 -8.00 -15.21 25.52
CA GLY A 301 -6.56 -15.26 25.33
C GLY A 301 -5.76 -14.67 26.50
N PHE A 302 -6.05 -15.12 27.74
CA PHE A 302 -5.35 -14.61 28.92
C PHE A 302 -3.90 -15.07 29.01
N PHE A 303 -3.60 -16.25 28.46
CA PHE A 303 -2.27 -16.85 28.47
C PHE A 303 -1.65 -16.94 27.07
N ASP A 304 -2.49 -16.84 26.04
CA ASP A 304 -2.13 -17.10 24.65
C ASP A 304 -3.10 -16.37 23.70
N LYS A 305 -3.03 -16.61 22.39
CA LYS A 305 -4.00 -16.02 21.45
C LYS A 305 -5.44 -16.50 21.73
N PRO A 306 -6.47 -15.66 21.51
CA PRO A 306 -7.87 -16.04 21.70
C PRO A 306 -8.24 -17.29 20.89
N ALA A 307 -8.78 -18.29 21.57
CA ALA A 307 -9.18 -19.55 20.94
C ALA A 307 -10.60 -19.46 20.33
N THR A 308 -10.78 -20.10 19.17
CA THR A 308 -12.11 -20.25 18.55
C THR A 308 -12.97 -21.22 19.36
N LEU A 309 -14.30 -21.16 19.20
CA LEU A 309 -15.21 -22.11 19.85
C LEU A 309 -14.83 -23.57 19.56
N ASP A 310 -14.32 -23.86 18.36
CA ASP A 310 -13.88 -25.19 17.94
C ASP A 310 -12.69 -25.68 18.75
N VAL A 311 -11.67 -24.82 18.91
CA VAL A 311 -10.48 -25.14 19.69
C VAL A 311 -10.88 -25.36 21.15
N VAL A 312 -11.68 -24.46 21.72
CA VAL A 312 -12.13 -24.59 23.12
C VAL A 312 -13.00 -25.83 23.33
N SER A 313 -13.90 -26.12 22.40
CA SER A 313 -14.77 -27.31 22.40
C SER A 313 -13.95 -28.59 22.41
N ASN A 314 -12.94 -28.68 21.53
CA ASN A 314 -12.05 -29.83 21.44
C ASN A 314 -11.16 -29.98 22.69
N THR A 315 -10.62 -28.87 23.21
CA THR A 315 -9.74 -28.90 24.39
C THR A 315 -10.49 -29.24 25.68
N VAL A 316 -11.71 -28.73 25.85
CA VAL A 316 -12.52 -28.96 27.07
C VAL A 316 -13.37 -30.23 26.99
N GLY A 317 -13.49 -30.84 25.80
CA GLY A 317 -14.26 -32.07 25.58
C GLY A 317 -15.78 -31.88 25.67
N ILE A 318 -16.29 -30.72 25.26
CA ILE A 318 -17.73 -30.39 25.25
C ILE A 318 -18.13 -29.79 23.92
N THR A 319 -19.41 -29.82 23.55
CA THR A 319 -19.88 -29.27 22.26
C THR A 319 -19.70 -27.75 22.18
N LYS A 320 -19.52 -27.22 20.97
CA LYS A 320 -19.40 -25.77 20.71
C LYS A 320 -20.55 -24.96 21.31
N GLU A 321 -21.77 -25.46 21.17
CA GLU A 321 -22.96 -24.80 21.73
C GLU A 321 -22.92 -24.79 23.26
N ARG A 322 -22.42 -25.87 23.87
CA ARG A 322 -22.26 -25.90 25.33
C ARG A 322 -21.18 -24.94 25.80
N VAL A 323 -20.07 -24.79 25.06
CA VAL A 323 -19.06 -23.75 25.33
C VAL A 323 -19.70 -22.37 25.30
N ARG A 324 -20.51 -22.06 24.28
CA ARG A 324 -21.21 -20.77 24.13
C ARG A 324 -22.15 -20.49 25.30
N GLN A 325 -22.94 -21.48 25.72
CA GLN A 325 -23.83 -21.35 26.88
C GLN A 325 -23.07 -21.06 28.17
N ILE A 326 -21.96 -21.79 28.40
CA ILE A 326 -21.12 -21.60 29.59
C ILE A 326 -20.44 -20.22 29.55
N GLU A 327 -19.95 -19.77 28.39
CA GLU A 327 -19.40 -18.43 28.18
C GLU A 327 -20.43 -17.36 28.55
N VAL A 328 -21.65 -17.43 27.99
CA VAL A 328 -22.73 -16.49 28.27
C VAL A 328 -23.10 -16.48 29.76
N GLU A 329 -23.21 -17.65 30.39
CA GLU A 329 -23.51 -17.75 31.82
C GLU A 329 -22.39 -17.15 32.68
N ALA A 330 -21.13 -17.41 32.32
CA ALA A 330 -19.96 -16.92 33.03
C ALA A 330 -19.81 -15.40 32.91
N VAL A 331 -19.97 -14.83 31.70
CA VAL A 331 -19.97 -13.38 31.46
C VAL A 331 -21.09 -12.70 32.25
N LYS A 332 -22.31 -13.28 32.24
CA LYS A 332 -23.44 -12.78 33.04
C LYS A 332 -23.16 -12.84 34.54
N HIS A 333 -22.38 -13.80 35.01
CA HIS A 333 -21.97 -13.89 36.41
C HIS A 333 -21.00 -12.77 36.79
N LEU A 334 -20.05 -12.43 35.91
CA LEU A 334 -19.09 -11.34 36.11
C LEU A 334 -19.76 -9.96 36.20
N GLY A 335 -20.85 -9.75 35.49
CA GLY A 335 -21.63 -8.50 35.54
C GLY A 335 -22.45 -8.29 36.83
N ARG A 336 -22.50 -9.28 37.74
CA ARG A 336 -23.25 -9.21 39.01
C ARG A 336 -22.33 -8.80 40.17
N GLU A 337 -22.92 -8.19 41.19
CA GLU A 337 -22.27 -7.98 42.48
C GLU A 337 -21.93 -9.33 43.16
N PRO A 338 -20.75 -9.49 43.80
CA PRO A 338 -19.69 -8.50 44.02
C PRO A 338 -18.59 -8.48 42.93
N SER A 339 -18.66 -9.35 41.93
CA SER A 339 -17.64 -9.47 40.87
C SER A 339 -17.48 -8.17 40.08
N ARG A 340 -18.60 -7.47 39.84
CA ARG A 340 -18.63 -6.16 39.17
C ARG A 340 -17.66 -5.14 39.79
N GLN A 341 -17.65 -4.99 41.12
CA GLN A 341 -16.75 -4.07 41.84
C GLN A 341 -15.26 -4.33 41.58
N LYS A 342 -14.90 -5.55 41.19
CA LYS A 342 -13.50 -5.94 40.91
C LYS A 342 -13.14 -5.81 39.43
N VAL A 343 -14.12 -6.01 38.55
CA VAL A 343 -13.96 -5.88 37.10
C VAL A 343 -13.92 -4.41 36.69
N GLU A 344 -14.73 -3.57 37.31
CA GLU A 344 -14.93 -2.17 36.93
C GLU A 344 -13.65 -1.30 36.97
N PRO A 345 -12.79 -1.37 38.01
CA PRO A 345 -11.54 -0.60 38.03
C PRO A 345 -10.58 -0.97 36.90
N ILE A 346 -10.62 -2.21 36.41
CA ILE A 346 -9.78 -2.67 35.29
C ILE A 346 -10.22 -1.99 33.99
N ILE A 347 -11.53 -1.83 33.79
CA ILE A 347 -12.08 -1.11 32.63
C ILE A 347 -11.78 0.38 32.73
N GLU A 348 -11.95 0.97 33.90
CA GLU A 348 -11.67 2.41 34.12
C GLU A 348 -10.19 2.74 33.85
N ALA A 349 -9.27 1.87 34.26
CA ALA A 349 -7.84 2.04 33.98
C ALA A 349 -7.51 2.02 32.48
N HIS A 350 -8.32 1.35 31.65
CA HIS A 350 -8.12 1.26 30.19
C HIS A 350 -9.09 2.15 29.40
N LEU A 351 -9.94 2.92 30.07
CA LEU A 351 -11.00 3.70 29.44
C LEU A 351 -10.49 4.64 28.33
N PRO A 352 -9.34 5.35 28.47
CA PRO A 352 -8.81 6.18 27.38
C PRO A 352 -8.54 5.40 26.09
N GLN A 353 -7.89 4.24 26.19
CA GLN A 353 -7.60 3.37 25.03
C GLN A 353 -8.89 2.84 24.40
N LEU A 354 -9.87 2.47 25.24
CA LEU A 354 -11.16 1.95 24.78
C LEU A 354 -11.97 3.01 24.05
N ILE A 355 -11.97 4.25 24.56
CA ILE A 355 -12.60 5.39 23.89
C ILE A 355 -11.92 5.67 22.56
N GLU A 356 -10.59 5.67 22.52
CA GLU A 356 -9.84 5.85 21.28
C GLU A 356 -10.24 4.80 20.23
N ILE A 357 -10.30 3.52 20.58
CA ILE A 357 -10.69 2.46 19.63
C ILE A 357 -12.17 2.56 19.23
N LEU A 358 -13.08 2.78 20.18
CA LEU A 358 -14.52 2.83 19.90
C LEU A 358 -14.91 4.04 19.04
N THR A 359 -14.18 5.14 19.16
CA THR A 359 -14.45 6.38 18.43
C THR A 359 -13.52 6.59 17.23
N ASP A 360 -12.65 5.62 16.93
CA ASP A 360 -11.59 5.74 15.92
C ASP A 360 -10.76 7.03 16.11
N GLY A 361 -10.45 7.35 17.37
CA GLY A 361 -9.70 8.53 17.80
C GLY A 361 -10.48 9.86 17.76
N THR A 362 -11.73 9.87 17.29
CA THR A 362 -12.50 11.13 17.13
C THR A 362 -13.10 11.64 18.43
N GLY A 363 -13.26 10.79 19.45
CA GLY A 363 -13.98 11.13 20.69
C GLY A 363 -15.50 11.18 20.54
N TYR A 364 -16.07 10.79 19.38
CA TYR A 364 -17.51 10.66 19.16
C TYR A 364 -17.87 9.22 18.73
N LEU A 365 -18.86 8.63 19.39
CA LEU A 365 -19.42 7.33 19.04
C LEU A 365 -20.81 7.55 18.40
N PRO A 366 -20.98 7.32 17.09
CA PRO A 366 -22.29 7.45 16.44
C PRO A 366 -23.23 6.29 16.80
N ASP A 367 -24.55 6.54 16.77
CA ASP A 367 -25.60 5.57 17.08
C ASP A 367 -25.44 4.28 16.23
N GLU A 368 -25.07 4.42 14.95
CA GLU A 368 -24.87 3.28 14.05
C GLU A 368 -23.69 2.39 14.43
N ALA A 369 -22.67 2.94 15.11
CA ALA A 369 -21.49 2.20 15.59
C ALA A 369 -21.63 1.72 17.05
N SER A 370 -22.73 2.07 17.73
CA SER A 370 -22.92 1.83 19.16
C SER A 370 -23.39 0.42 19.54
N GLY A 371 -23.39 -0.51 18.57
CA GLY A 371 -23.84 -1.89 18.72
C GLY A 371 -22.93 -2.79 19.56
N GLU A 372 -22.87 -4.08 19.23
CA GLU A 372 -22.04 -5.05 19.96
C GLU A 372 -20.54 -4.70 19.85
N ILE A 373 -19.83 -4.79 20.98
CA ILE A 373 -18.40 -4.54 21.04
C ILE A 373 -17.67 -5.61 20.23
N ASN A 374 -16.94 -5.21 19.18
CA ASN A 374 -16.20 -6.14 18.33
C ASN A 374 -14.92 -6.63 19.03
N ARG A 375 -15.03 -7.77 19.73
CA ARG A 375 -13.92 -8.46 20.43
C ARG A 375 -12.66 -8.58 19.56
N LYS A 376 -12.81 -8.98 18.29
CA LYS A 376 -11.69 -9.24 17.39
C LYS A 376 -10.94 -7.94 17.07
N ALA A 377 -11.67 -6.85 16.85
CA ALA A 377 -11.06 -5.54 16.63
C ALA A 377 -10.30 -5.08 17.88
N MET A 378 -10.92 -5.15 19.06
CA MET A 378 -10.29 -4.74 20.33
C MET A 378 -8.96 -5.46 20.58
N ILE A 379 -8.94 -6.79 20.43
CA ILE A 379 -7.73 -7.59 20.65
C ILE A 379 -6.68 -7.30 19.56
N ALA A 380 -7.09 -7.06 18.31
CA ALA A 380 -6.17 -6.67 17.24
C ALA A 380 -5.50 -5.30 17.50
N HIS A 381 -6.19 -4.40 18.19
CA HIS A 381 -5.65 -3.12 18.68
C HIS A 381 -4.88 -3.24 20.01
N GLY A 382 -4.56 -4.47 20.44
CA GLY A 382 -3.73 -4.72 21.62
C GLY A 382 -4.44 -4.55 22.96
N VAL A 383 -5.78 -4.47 22.99
CA VAL A 383 -6.53 -4.45 24.25
C VAL A 383 -6.39 -5.82 24.92
N PRO A 384 -5.97 -5.87 26.20
CA PRO A 384 -5.83 -7.13 26.92
C PRO A 384 -7.15 -7.91 26.95
N GLY A 385 -7.08 -9.23 26.76
CA GLY A 385 -8.27 -10.08 26.79
C GLY A 385 -9.12 -9.94 28.05
N THR A 386 -8.48 -9.68 29.19
CA THR A 386 -9.15 -9.40 30.47
C THR A 386 -10.02 -8.15 30.39
N VAL A 387 -9.52 -7.07 29.79
CA VAL A 387 -10.28 -5.83 29.59
C VAL A 387 -11.45 -6.07 28.65
N VAL A 388 -11.26 -6.83 27.56
CA VAL A 388 -12.34 -7.15 26.64
C VAL A 388 -13.44 -8.01 27.30
N LEU A 389 -13.06 -8.97 28.14
CA LEU A 389 -14.02 -9.74 28.94
C LEU A 389 -14.80 -8.83 29.90
N GLY A 390 -14.09 -7.95 30.61
CA GLY A 390 -14.73 -7.03 31.55
C GLY A 390 -15.69 -6.07 30.85
N LEU A 391 -15.35 -5.62 29.63
CA LEU A 391 -16.23 -4.82 28.78
C LEU A 391 -17.51 -5.57 28.45
N GLU A 392 -17.41 -6.78 27.89
CA GLU A 392 -18.60 -7.58 27.53
C GLU A 392 -19.46 -7.94 28.76
N ALA A 393 -18.83 -8.12 29.92
CA ALA A 393 -19.52 -8.43 31.17
C ALA A 393 -20.29 -7.24 31.77
N LEU A 394 -19.73 -6.03 31.67
CA LEU A 394 -20.30 -4.81 32.27
C LEU A 394 -21.15 -3.99 31.29
N PHE A 395 -20.81 -4.04 30.00
CA PHE A 395 -21.36 -3.22 28.93
C PHE A 395 -21.66 -4.11 27.71
N PRO A 396 -22.86 -4.72 27.63
CA PRO A 396 -23.25 -5.58 26.52
C PRO A 396 -23.10 -4.92 25.14
N SER A 397 -23.26 -3.59 25.08
CA SER A 397 -23.05 -2.79 23.89
C SER A 397 -22.11 -1.61 24.13
N ALA A 398 -21.56 -1.05 23.05
CA ALA A 398 -20.78 0.19 23.13
C ALA A 398 -21.66 1.36 23.62
N SER A 399 -22.97 1.34 23.31
CA SER A 399 -23.93 2.32 23.83
C SER A 399 -24.04 2.29 25.37
N ASP A 400 -23.94 1.12 26.01
CA ASP A 400 -24.00 0.99 27.47
C ASP A 400 -22.79 1.64 28.14
N LEU A 401 -21.60 1.40 27.58
CA LEU A 401 -20.37 2.05 28.01
C LEU A 401 -20.49 3.58 27.83
N ALA A 402 -20.99 4.00 26.67
CA ALA A 402 -21.11 5.41 26.33
C ALA A 402 -22.17 6.14 27.16
N ASN A 403 -23.26 5.48 27.55
CA ASN A 403 -24.25 6.03 28.48
C ASN A 403 -23.66 6.28 29.87
N ARG A 404 -22.65 5.48 30.26
CA ARG A 404 -21.99 5.59 31.56
C ARG A 404 -20.90 6.66 31.57
N TYR A 405 -20.02 6.65 30.57
CA TYR A 405 -18.80 7.47 30.56
C TYR A 405 -18.85 8.64 29.55
N GLY A 406 -19.92 8.74 28.77
CA GLY A 406 -20.10 9.77 27.76
C GLY A 406 -21.29 10.68 28.02
N THR A 407 -21.51 11.58 27.07
CA THR A 407 -22.69 12.44 27.06
C THR A 407 -23.39 12.31 25.72
N ARG A 408 -24.67 11.94 25.75
CA ARG A 408 -25.52 11.84 24.56
C ARG A 408 -25.58 13.19 23.85
N GLN A 409 -25.33 13.22 22.54
CA GLN A 409 -25.37 14.41 21.69
C GLN A 409 -25.84 14.06 20.28
N GLY A 410 -27.04 14.53 19.93
CA GLY A 410 -27.68 14.20 18.66
C GLY A 410 -27.83 12.68 18.51
N ASN A 411 -27.23 12.13 17.45
CA ASN A 411 -27.31 10.71 17.08
C ASN A 411 -26.08 9.93 17.58
N GLY A 412 -25.58 10.22 18.78
CA GLY A 412 -24.40 9.53 19.32
C GLY A 412 -23.96 10.05 20.69
N TRP A 413 -22.71 9.76 21.07
CA TRP A 413 -22.12 10.12 22.37
C TRP A 413 -20.75 10.76 22.21
N LEU A 414 -20.49 11.81 22.99
CA LEU A 414 -19.13 12.35 23.18
C LEU A 414 -18.45 11.65 24.36
N LEU A 415 -17.24 11.16 24.13
CA LEU A 415 -16.45 10.38 25.08
C LEU A 415 -15.07 11.01 25.27
N GLY A 416 -14.52 10.94 26.49
CA GLY A 416 -13.13 11.33 26.76
C GLY A 416 -12.86 12.84 26.79
N LEU A 417 -13.89 13.68 26.63
CA LEU A 417 -13.79 15.14 26.73
C LEU A 417 -14.34 15.65 28.06
N ASP A 418 -13.60 16.57 28.69
CA ASP A 418 -14.11 17.32 29.84
C ASP A 418 -15.30 18.23 29.44
N ASP A 419 -16.03 18.75 30.43
CA ASP A 419 -17.26 19.52 30.17
C ASP A 419 -17.01 20.79 29.35
N LYS A 420 -15.85 21.44 29.51
CA LYS A 420 -15.50 22.65 28.75
C LYS A 420 -15.17 22.31 27.30
N ALA A 421 -14.35 21.28 27.08
CA ALA A 421 -14.00 20.75 25.77
C ALA A 421 -15.24 20.24 25.03
N ARG A 422 -16.16 19.58 25.74
CA ARG A 422 -17.45 19.13 25.21
C ARG A 422 -18.30 20.31 24.74
N GLY A 423 -18.41 21.37 25.56
CA GLY A 423 -19.10 22.60 25.18
C GLY A 423 -18.51 23.25 23.92
N ARG A 424 -17.18 23.29 23.82
CA ARG A 424 -16.48 23.79 22.62
C ARG A 424 -16.70 22.92 21.39
N ALA A 425 -16.59 21.59 21.51
CA ALA A 425 -16.85 20.67 20.39
C ALA A 425 -18.30 20.81 19.89
N GLN A 426 -19.27 20.94 20.79
CA GLN A 426 -20.67 21.20 20.43
C GLN A 426 -20.85 22.54 19.71
N ALA A 427 -20.32 23.63 20.25
CA ALA A 427 -20.37 24.94 19.60
C ALA A 427 -19.72 24.90 18.20
N THR A 428 -18.59 24.20 18.09
CA THR A 428 -17.86 24.02 16.83
C THR A 428 -18.66 23.18 15.83
N SER A 429 -19.34 22.11 16.27
CA SER A 429 -20.16 21.28 15.38
C SER A 429 -21.31 22.09 14.74
N LYS A 430 -21.88 23.05 15.49
CA LYS A 430 -22.91 23.97 14.98
C LYS A 430 -22.33 24.97 13.98
N LEU A 431 -21.13 25.51 14.28
CA LEU A 431 -20.39 26.36 13.36
C LEU A 431 -20.08 25.62 12.04
N LEU A 432 -19.54 24.40 12.13
CA LEU A 432 -19.21 23.54 10.99
C LEU A 432 -20.45 23.17 10.20
N SER A 433 -21.55 22.79 10.86
CA SER A 433 -22.83 22.49 10.20
C SER A 433 -23.33 23.69 9.38
N THR A 434 -23.15 24.91 9.90
CA THR A 434 -23.53 26.14 9.21
C THR A 434 -22.60 26.46 8.05
N ARG A 435 -21.29 26.33 8.25
CA ARG A 435 -20.28 26.63 7.23
C ARG A 435 -20.24 25.60 6.10
N LEU A 436 -20.45 24.31 6.41
CA LEU A 436 -20.49 23.22 5.42
C LEU A 436 -21.83 23.14 4.69
N ARG A 437 -22.90 23.76 5.23
CA ARG A 437 -24.22 23.73 4.58
C ARG A 437 -24.15 24.49 3.24
N GLY A 438 -24.35 23.74 2.15
CA GLY A 438 -24.42 24.29 0.81
C GLY A 438 -23.06 24.63 0.18
N ARG A 439 -21.94 24.39 0.90
CA ARG A 439 -20.60 24.49 0.34
C ARG A 439 -20.18 23.15 -0.23
N ARG A 440 -19.59 23.15 -1.42
CA ARG A 440 -18.84 22.01 -1.95
C ARG A 440 -17.39 22.05 -1.50
N ASN A 441 -16.88 23.22 -1.15
CA ASN A 441 -15.50 23.36 -0.74
C ASN A 441 -15.25 22.92 0.70
N ALA A 442 -14.00 22.49 0.93
CA ALA A 442 -13.49 22.21 2.26
C ALA A 442 -13.33 23.46 3.12
N ILE A 443 -13.33 23.23 4.43
CA ILE A 443 -12.85 24.18 5.43
C ILE A 443 -11.49 23.68 5.91
N LEU A 444 -10.49 24.54 6.06
CA LEU A 444 -9.25 24.12 6.69
C LEU A 444 -9.48 23.82 8.18
N VAL A 445 -8.85 22.76 8.68
CA VAL A 445 -8.90 22.39 10.09
C VAL A 445 -8.36 23.56 10.95
N SER A 446 -7.30 24.23 10.51
CA SER A 446 -6.74 25.42 11.19
C SER A 446 -7.77 26.54 11.35
N ASP A 447 -8.52 26.86 10.30
CA ASP A 447 -9.47 27.97 10.32
C ASP A 447 -10.67 27.65 11.20
N ALA A 448 -11.07 26.37 11.23
CA ALA A 448 -12.09 25.88 12.15
C ALA A 448 -11.61 25.95 13.61
N MET A 449 -10.34 25.57 13.87
CA MET A 449 -9.72 25.69 15.19
C MET A 449 -9.66 27.14 15.65
N GLU A 450 -9.17 28.05 14.81
CA GLU A 450 -9.04 29.47 15.13
C GLU A 450 -10.42 30.11 15.36
N ALA A 451 -11.36 29.90 14.44
CA ALA A 451 -12.71 30.49 14.55
C ALA A 451 -13.49 30.00 15.77
N ALA A 452 -13.24 28.77 16.22
CA ALA A 452 -13.92 28.19 17.37
C ALA A 452 -13.13 28.29 18.69
N GLY A 453 -11.85 28.68 18.64
CA GLY A 453 -10.93 28.56 19.77
C GLY A 453 -10.81 27.11 20.26
N ALA A 454 -10.81 26.14 19.35
CA ALA A 454 -10.89 24.71 19.63
C ALA A 454 -9.57 23.99 19.39
N THR A 455 -9.33 22.91 20.15
CA THR A 455 -8.17 22.01 19.95
C THR A 455 -8.43 20.99 18.83
N THR A 456 -7.38 20.28 18.39
CA THR A 456 -7.52 19.27 17.33
C THR A 456 -8.45 18.11 17.71
N SER A 457 -8.44 17.67 18.96
CA SER A 457 -9.36 16.63 19.46
C SER A 457 -10.80 17.14 19.51
N GLU A 458 -11.00 18.39 19.92
CA GLU A 458 -12.32 19.04 19.92
C GLU A 458 -12.88 19.21 18.51
N ILE A 459 -12.05 19.56 17.52
CA ILE A 459 -12.45 19.59 16.10
C ILE A 459 -12.80 18.19 15.59
N SER A 460 -12.00 17.18 15.91
CA SER A 460 -12.26 15.81 15.46
C SER A 460 -13.63 15.31 15.96
N ALA A 461 -13.93 15.56 17.24
CA ALA A 461 -15.23 15.27 17.81
C ALA A 461 -16.34 16.10 17.15
N ALA A 462 -16.11 17.40 16.95
CA ALA A 462 -17.09 18.28 16.31
C ALA A 462 -17.40 17.87 14.86
N VAL A 463 -16.41 17.41 14.10
CA VAL A 463 -16.58 16.92 12.72
C VAL A 463 -17.38 15.63 12.72
N ALA A 464 -17.05 14.68 13.61
CA ALA A 464 -17.77 13.41 13.72
C ALA A 464 -19.25 13.59 14.11
N MET A 465 -19.59 14.67 14.83
CA MET A 465 -20.97 15.05 15.12
C MET A 465 -21.76 15.60 13.92
N VAL A 466 -21.10 16.03 12.84
CA VAL A 466 -21.77 16.59 11.66
C VAL A 466 -21.99 15.48 10.63
N PRO A 467 -23.24 15.10 10.33
CA PRO A 467 -23.51 14.01 9.40
C PRO A 467 -22.87 14.23 8.02
N GLY A 468 -22.18 13.21 7.52
CA GLY A 468 -21.46 13.23 6.25
C GLY A 468 -20.13 14.00 6.29
N ALA A 469 -19.79 14.66 7.40
CA ALA A 469 -18.52 15.37 7.51
C ALA A 469 -17.36 14.42 7.88
N ALA A 470 -16.19 14.71 7.33
CA ALA A 470 -14.96 13.99 7.62
C ALA A 470 -13.74 14.90 7.49
N ILE A 471 -12.68 14.55 8.20
CA ILE A 471 -11.37 15.19 8.06
C ILE A 471 -10.57 14.39 7.02
N VAL A 472 -10.11 15.06 5.96
CA VAL A 472 -9.22 14.51 4.94
C VAL A 472 -8.00 15.40 4.81
N GLY A 473 -6.86 14.90 5.29
CA GLY A 473 -5.64 15.72 5.41
C GLY A 473 -5.89 16.89 6.36
N ARG A 474 -5.62 18.11 5.90
CA ARG A 474 -5.91 19.34 6.67
C ARG A 474 -7.31 19.95 6.41
N HIS A 475 -8.19 19.21 5.75
CA HIS A 475 -9.48 19.72 5.28
C HIS A 475 -10.64 19.01 5.97
N ILE A 476 -11.67 19.79 6.32
CA ILE A 476 -12.97 19.31 6.77
C ILE A 476 -13.92 19.42 5.59
N ILE A 477 -14.53 18.30 5.22
CA ILE A 477 -15.41 18.20 4.05
C ILE A 477 -16.66 17.44 4.41
N ARG A 478 -17.73 17.67 3.66
CA ARG A 478 -19.04 17.06 3.88
C ARG A 478 -19.48 16.30 2.63
N ASP A 479 -20.11 15.15 2.83
CA ASP A 479 -20.71 14.31 1.80
C ASP A 479 -19.66 13.83 0.77
N ILE A 480 -18.56 13.25 1.27
CA ILE A 480 -17.50 12.70 0.40
C ILE A 480 -17.97 11.42 -0.27
N ASP A 481 -18.71 11.58 -1.36
CA ASP A 481 -19.28 10.44 -2.05
C ASP A 481 -18.28 9.82 -3.05
N GLN A 482 -17.18 10.53 -3.39
CA GLN A 482 -16.27 10.10 -4.43
C GLN A 482 -14.81 9.95 -3.97
N LEU A 483 -14.22 8.79 -4.26
CA LEU A 483 -12.79 8.52 -4.10
C LEU A 483 -11.90 9.61 -4.72
N ASN A 484 -12.32 10.21 -5.84
CA ASN A 484 -11.55 11.27 -6.51
C ASN A 484 -11.50 12.58 -5.72
N GLU A 485 -12.52 12.89 -4.92
CA GLU A 485 -12.53 14.09 -4.07
C GLU A 485 -11.52 13.91 -2.94
N ARG A 486 -11.52 12.75 -2.26
CA ARG A 486 -10.49 12.42 -1.24
C ARG A 486 -9.08 12.55 -1.82
N ARG A 487 -8.86 12.01 -3.01
CA ARG A 487 -7.60 12.14 -3.73
C ARG A 487 -7.25 13.59 -4.01
N ALA A 488 -8.21 14.42 -4.42
CA ALA A 488 -7.94 15.83 -4.71
C ALA A 488 -7.38 16.58 -3.49
N TYR A 489 -7.88 16.29 -2.29
CA TYR A 489 -7.35 16.87 -1.04
C TYR A 489 -5.92 16.43 -0.74
N GLN A 490 -5.63 15.13 -0.86
CA GLN A 490 -4.27 14.60 -0.70
C GLN A 490 -3.32 15.20 -1.73
N LEU A 491 -3.76 15.28 -2.99
CA LEU A 491 -3.01 15.89 -4.09
C LEU A 491 -2.77 17.37 -3.86
N TYR A 492 -3.72 18.08 -3.24
CA TYR A 492 -3.56 19.50 -2.96
C TYR A 492 -2.51 19.73 -1.88
N ASP A 493 -2.50 18.89 -0.83
CA ASP A 493 -1.47 18.95 0.20
C ASP A 493 -0.07 18.62 -0.36
N LEU A 494 0.02 17.67 -1.31
CA LEU A 494 1.25 17.40 -2.04
C LEU A 494 1.65 18.57 -2.95
N ALA A 495 0.70 19.15 -3.68
CA ALA A 495 0.93 20.27 -4.58
C ALA A 495 1.44 21.53 -3.85
N ILE A 496 1.01 21.73 -2.61
CA ILE A 496 1.45 22.86 -1.77
C ILE A 496 2.88 22.63 -1.26
N LYS A 497 3.23 21.39 -0.95
CA LYS A 497 4.61 21.02 -0.61
C LYS A 497 5.54 21.07 -1.82
N LEU A 498 5.01 20.81 -3.01
CA LEU A 498 5.74 20.94 -4.26
C LEU A 498 5.95 22.42 -4.59
N ASP A 499 7.20 22.81 -4.78
CA ASP A 499 7.58 24.16 -5.20
C ASP A 499 7.01 25.29 -4.31
N ASP A 500 6.80 25.00 -3.01
CA ASP A 500 6.25 25.97 -2.05
C ASP A 500 4.89 26.57 -2.48
N GLY A 501 4.08 25.75 -3.16
CA GLY A 501 2.76 26.14 -3.68
C GLY A 501 2.81 27.08 -4.89
N ALA A 502 3.97 27.20 -5.55
CA ALA A 502 4.09 27.82 -6.86
C ALA A 502 3.38 26.95 -7.94
N PRO A 503 3.23 27.44 -9.20
CA PRO A 503 2.70 26.62 -10.27
C PRO A 503 3.61 25.43 -10.49
N PHE A 504 3.02 24.27 -10.67
CA PHE A 504 3.72 23.01 -10.82
C PHE A 504 3.34 22.33 -12.13
N ASP A 505 4.25 21.52 -12.65
CA ASP A 505 3.95 20.60 -13.74
C ASP A 505 3.19 19.39 -13.17
N LEU A 506 2.04 19.06 -13.75
CA LEU A 506 1.23 17.89 -13.40
C LEU A 506 2.04 16.60 -13.32
N THR A 507 3.09 16.52 -14.14
CA THR A 507 4.09 15.45 -14.14
C THR A 507 4.64 15.22 -12.73
N ARG A 508 5.18 16.27 -12.11
CA ARG A 508 5.81 16.21 -10.77
C ARG A 508 4.81 15.86 -9.67
N LEU A 509 3.57 16.32 -9.81
CA LEU A 509 2.51 15.97 -8.85
C LEU A 509 2.17 14.48 -8.91
N CYS A 510 2.10 13.88 -10.11
CA CYS A 510 1.85 12.44 -10.20
C CYS A 510 3.02 11.63 -9.63
N GLU A 511 4.27 12.06 -9.82
CA GLU A 511 5.46 11.41 -9.23
C GLU A 511 5.42 11.48 -7.70
N ALA A 512 5.14 12.66 -7.14
CA ALA A 512 5.02 12.84 -5.70
C ALA A 512 3.87 12.00 -5.10
N TYR A 513 2.75 11.92 -5.81
CA TYR A 513 1.63 11.07 -5.41
C TYR A 513 2.00 9.58 -5.48
N ALA A 514 2.69 9.15 -6.53
CA ALA A 514 3.20 7.77 -6.67
C ALA A 514 4.17 7.34 -5.58
N ALA A 515 5.01 8.26 -5.12
CA ALA A 515 5.87 8.01 -3.98
C ALA A 515 5.08 7.94 -2.66
N ALA A 516 4.02 8.74 -2.51
CA ALA A 516 3.23 8.82 -1.29
C ALA A 516 2.24 7.65 -1.11
N THR A 517 1.75 7.06 -2.20
CA THR A 517 0.76 5.95 -2.17
C THR A 517 1.17 4.81 -3.12
N PRO A 518 2.25 4.07 -2.82
CA PRO A 518 2.79 3.03 -3.70
C PRO A 518 1.80 1.89 -3.98
N GLU A 519 0.83 1.66 -3.10
CA GLU A 519 -0.25 0.67 -3.24
C GLU A 519 -1.30 1.03 -4.31
N GLU A 520 -1.41 2.29 -4.72
CA GLU A 520 -2.37 2.72 -5.75
C GLU A 520 -1.80 2.49 -7.17
N ASN A 521 -2.24 1.43 -7.86
CA ASN A 521 -1.69 1.06 -9.17
C ASN A 521 -2.12 1.94 -10.37
N ASN A 522 -3.15 2.80 -10.24
CA ASN A 522 -3.82 3.50 -11.36
C ASN A 522 -3.47 5.00 -11.53
N MET A 523 -2.22 5.37 -11.20
CA MET A 523 -1.78 6.77 -10.97
C MET A 523 -1.95 7.77 -12.12
N PRO A 524 -1.61 7.49 -13.39
CA PRO A 524 -1.53 8.55 -14.41
C PRO A 524 -2.88 9.18 -14.80
N ASN A 525 -3.99 8.46 -14.59
CA ASN A 525 -5.32 8.93 -14.99
C ASN A 525 -6.16 9.43 -13.80
N CYS A 526 -5.85 9.00 -12.58
CA CYS A 526 -6.61 9.43 -11.40
C CYS A 526 -6.25 10.88 -11.02
N VAL A 527 -4.98 11.27 -11.09
CA VAL A 527 -4.52 12.61 -10.70
C VAL A 527 -5.14 13.71 -11.57
N PRO A 528 -5.05 13.68 -12.91
CA PRO A 528 -5.63 14.74 -13.74
C PRO A 528 -7.16 14.86 -13.56
N ARG A 529 -7.84 13.74 -13.37
CA ARG A 529 -9.29 13.70 -13.14
C ARG A 529 -9.67 14.27 -11.78
N ALA A 530 -8.93 13.94 -10.73
CA ALA A 530 -9.16 14.43 -9.37
C ALA A 530 -8.98 15.95 -9.31
N ILE A 531 -7.87 16.48 -9.81
CA ILE A 531 -7.61 17.93 -9.78
C ILE A 531 -8.56 18.72 -10.70
N ALA A 532 -8.94 18.18 -11.85
CA ALA A 532 -9.89 18.84 -12.76
C ALA A 532 -11.30 18.94 -12.18
N GLY A 533 -11.69 17.98 -11.32
CA GLY A 533 -12.95 18.01 -10.57
C GLY A 533 -12.93 19.04 -9.43
N ALA A 534 -11.76 19.28 -8.82
CA ALA A 534 -11.58 20.13 -7.66
C ALA A 534 -11.27 21.60 -8.03
N LYS A 535 -12.21 22.25 -8.74
CA LYS A 535 -12.05 23.62 -9.26
C LYS A 535 -11.86 24.70 -8.18
N GLY A 536 -12.25 24.45 -6.94
CA GLY A 536 -12.00 25.34 -5.79
C GLY A 536 -10.59 25.19 -5.19
N MET A 537 -9.84 24.17 -5.60
CA MET A 537 -8.52 23.85 -5.05
C MET A 537 -7.40 24.01 -6.06
N PHE A 538 -7.71 23.81 -7.35
CA PHE A 538 -6.72 23.85 -8.41
C PHE A 538 -7.20 24.71 -9.56
N LEU A 539 -6.27 25.49 -10.10
CA LEU A 539 -6.45 26.24 -11.32
C LEU A 539 -5.50 25.73 -12.39
N ASN A 540 -6.06 25.39 -13.56
CA ASN A 540 -5.25 25.11 -14.73
C ASN A 540 -4.71 26.44 -15.30
N VAL A 541 -3.39 26.65 -15.23
CA VAL A 541 -2.75 27.86 -15.69
C VAL A 541 -2.54 27.77 -17.21
N ILE A 542 -1.72 26.83 -17.66
CA ILE A 542 -1.44 26.58 -19.09
C ILE A 542 -1.16 25.09 -19.27
N ASP A 543 -1.87 24.41 -20.18
CA ASP A 543 -1.74 22.98 -20.48
C ASP A 543 -1.66 22.09 -19.24
N ARG A 544 -0.47 21.58 -18.90
CA ARG A 544 -0.20 20.72 -17.74
C ARG A 544 0.33 21.47 -16.53
N ILE A 545 0.43 22.79 -16.60
CA ILE A 545 0.83 23.64 -15.49
C ILE A 545 -0.41 24.01 -14.70
N TRP A 546 -0.39 23.63 -13.42
CA TRP A 546 -1.46 23.87 -12.47
C TRP A 546 -0.97 24.74 -11.34
N PHE A 547 -1.90 25.46 -10.72
CA PHE A 547 -1.64 26.27 -9.55
C PHE A 547 -2.58 25.80 -8.41
N PRO A 548 -2.04 25.46 -7.23
CA PRO A 548 -2.87 25.16 -6.08
C PRO A 548 -3.40 26.49 -5.50
N LEU A 549 -4.71 26.64 -5.43
CA LEU A 549 -5.35 27.85 -4.90
C LEU A 549 -5.16 27.89 -3.38
N GLN A 550 -4.24 28.73 -2.92
CA GLN A 550 -3.89 28.89 -1.50
C GLN A 550 -4.03 30.34 -1.04
N GLU A 551 -4.35 30.55 0.24
CA GLU A 551 -4.65 31.89 0.80
C GLU A 551 -3.50 32.89 0.65
N LYS A 552 -2.27 32.40 0.75
CA LYS A 552 -1.06 33.20 0.60
C LYS A 552 -0.42 32.89 -0.74
N LEU A 553 -0.32 33.89 -1.60
CA LEU A 553 0.45 33.79 -2.83
C LEU A 553 1.94 33.60 -2.48
N PRO A 554 2.64 32.62 -3.07
CA PRO A 554 4.06 32.43 -2.77
C PRO A 554 4.89 33.59 -3.33
N GLU A 555 6.13 33.69 -2.84
CA GLU A 555 7.07 34.66 -3.38
C GLU A 555 7.51 34.28 -4.79
N ARG A 556 7.74 35.29 -5.63
CA ARG A 556 8.30 35.06 -6.97
C ARG A 556 9.78 34.75 -6.83
N PRO A 557 10.29 33.68 -7.46
CA PRO A 557 11.72 33.45 -7.51
C PRO A 557 12.43 34.68 -8.09
N ALA A 558 13.61 35.02 -7.57
CA ALA A 558 14.38 36.14 -8.08
C ALA A 558 14.76 35.90 -9.56
N GLY A 559 14.35 36.80 -10.46
CA GLY A 559 14.61 36.72 -11.90
C GLY A 559 13.41 36.26 -12.73
N HIS A 560 13.63 36.00 -14.02
CA HIS A 560 12.62 35.39 -14.90
C HIS A 560 12.65 33.88 -14.66
N ALA A 561 11.84 33.40 -13.72
CA ALA A 561 11.64 31.98 -13.56
C ALA A 561 10.82 31.48 -14.74
N PRO A 562 11.36 30.61 -15.62
CA PRO A 562 10.52 29.97 -16.62
C PRO A 562 9.44 29.16 -15.89
N LEU A 563 8.23 29.12 -16.44
CA LEU A 563 7.24 28.14 -16.01
C LEU A 563 7.87 26.73 -15.97
N PRO A 564 7.35 25.80 -15.14
CA PRO A 564 7.97 24.49 -14.87
C PRO A 564 8.24 23.60 -16.09
N TYR A 565 7.79 23.97 -17.30
CA TYR A 565 8.13 23.32 -18.57
C TYR A 565 9.62 23.04 -18.78
N THR A 566 10.51 23.78 -18.12
CA THR A 566 11.96 23.61 -18.22
C THR A 566 12.50 22.42 -17.46
N ILE A 567 11.75 21.88 -16.51
CA ILE A 567 12.15 20.67 -15.78
C ILE A 567 11.84 19.48 -16.67
N ARG A 568 12.89 18.88 -17.24
CA ARG A 568 12.76 17.64 -18.00
C ARG A 568 12.24 16.55 -17.05
N PRO A 569 11.14 15.84 -17.39
CA PRO A 569 10.66 14.73 -16.59
C PRO A 569 11.76 13.68 -16.44
N ASP A 570 11.82 12.98 -15.31
CA ASP A 570 12.73 11.85 -15.20
C ASP A 570 12.27 10.73 -16.14
N MET A 571 13.12 10.42 -17.13
CA MET A 571 12.85 9.43 -18.18
C MET A 571 13.34 8.03 -17.82
N SER A 572 13.79 7.81 -16.57
CA SER A 572 14.22 6.51 -16.03
C SER A 572 13.15 5.41 -16.21
N GLN A 573 13.56 4.13 -16.22
CA GLN A 573 12.63 3.01 -16.40
C GLN A 573 11.62 2.85 -15.25
N THR A 574 11.97 3.36 -14.08
CA THR A 574 11.12 3.39 -12.88
C THR A 574 10.08 4.50 -12.90
N SER A 575 10.15 5.42 -13.87
CA SER A 575 9.23 6.54 -13.91
C SER A 575 7.81 6.09 -14.26
N ILE A 576 6.84 6.70 -13.59
CA ILE A 576 5.41 6.44 -13.81
C ILE A 576 4.97 6.69 -15.26
N TRP A 577 5.77 7.40 -16.05
CA TRP A 577 5.56 7.74 -17.46
C TRP A 577 5.68 6.55 -18.41
N ARG A 578 6.48 5.54 -18.02
CA ARG A 578 6.61 4.32 -18.82
C ARG A 578 5.54 3.27 -18.53
N ARG A 579 4.62 3.53 -17.59
CA ARG A 579 3.52 2.60 -17.35
C ARG A 579 2.61 2.58 -18.58
N PRO A 580 2.38 1.41 -19.19
CA PRO A 580 1.56 1.32 -20.38
C PRO A 580 0.14 1.78 -20.07
N PHE A 581 -0.44 2.55 -20.98
CA PHE A 581 -1.87 2.83 -20.94
C PHE A 581 -2.64 1.51 -21.00
N GLY A 582 -3.75 1.43 -20.25
CA GLY A 582 -4.68 0.32 -20.37
C GLY A 582 -5.02 0.06 -21.84
N GLU A 583 -4.88 -1.20 -22.24
CA GLU A 583 -5.25 -1.67 -23.57
C GLU A 583 -6.73 -1.29 -23.81
N ASN A 584 -7.04 -0.76 -25.00
CA ASN A 584 -8.36 -0.21 -25.37
C ASN A 584 -8.72 1.21 -24.86
N THR A 585 -7.75 2.02 -24.39
CA THR A 585 -8.00 3.45 -24.10
C THR A 585 -7.62 4.39 -25.25
N VAL A 586 -8.35 5.49 -25.46
CA VAL A 586 -7.99 6.51 -26.47
C VAL A 586 -6.55 7.03 -26.26
N ALA A 587 -6.11 7.17 -25.01
CA ALA A 587 -4.74 7.54 -24.68
C ALA A 587 -3.72 6.49 -25.18
N HIS A 588 -3.97 5.20 -25.00
CA HIS A 588 -3.14 4.12 -25.56
C HIS A 588 -3.04 4.23 -27.08
N PHE A 589 -4.18 4.42 -27.75
CA PHE A 589 -4.22 4.56 -29.22
C PHE A 589 -3.40 5.76 -29.68
N LEU A 590 -3.63 6.95 -29.12
CA LEU A 590 -2.90 8.16 -29.46
C LEU A 590 -1.40 8.02 -29.19
N HIS A 591 -1.02 7.40 -28.08
CA HIS A 591 0.38 7.12 -27.77
C HIS A 591 1.01 6.22 -28.84
N GLY A 592 0.32 5.15 -29.25
CA GLY A 592 0.77 4.27 -30.32
C GLY A 592 0.94 4.99 -31.66
N GLN A 593 0.01 5.88 -32.03
CA GLN A 593 0.09 6.68 -33.25
C GLN A 593 1.31 7.61 -33.23
N ILE A 594 1.51 8.35 -32.14
CA ILE A 594 2.64 9.29 -32.01
C ILE A 594 3.98 8.54 -31.89
N THR A 595 3.99 7.33 -31.31
CA THR A 595 5.18 6.48 -31.27
C THR A 595 5.60 6.05 -32.68
N ARG A 596 4.64 5.64 -33.51
CA ARG A 596 4.88 5.15 -34.88
C ARG A 596 5.22 6.27 -35.87
N HIS A 597 4.48 7.37 -35.82
CA HIS A 597 4.54 8.42 -36.83
C HIS A 597 5.33 9.66 -36.38
N GLY A 598 5.73 9.73 -35.11
CA GLY A 598 6.30 10.93 -34.51
C GLY A 598 5.22 11.93 -34.10
N PRO A 599 5.61 13.19 -33.82
CA PRO A 599 4.67 14.25 -33.45
C PRO A 599 3.53 14.42 -34.47
N ILE A 600 2.33 14.73 -33.99
CA ILE A 600 1.11 14.79 -34.80
C ILE A 600 0.41 16.14 -34.69
N ARG A 601 -0.18 16.64 -35.78
CA ARG A 601 -0.98 17.87 -35.74
C ARG A 601 -2.37 17.56 -35.19
N THR A 602 -2.95 18.52 -34.49
CA THR A 602 -4.34 18.42 -34.01
C THR A 602 -5.34 18.27 -35.17
N LEU A 603 -5.00 18.76 -36.36
CA LEU A 603 -5.83 18.57 -37.56
C LEU A 603 -5.78 17.12 -38.05
N ASP A 604 -4.60 16.51 -38.08
CA ASP A 604 -4.41 15.12 -38.50
C ASP A 604 -5.08 14.14 -37.53
N LEU A 605 -5.25 14.52 -36.26
CA LEU A 605 -6.02 13.72 -35.29
C LEU A 605 -7.47 13.53 -35.70
N ALA A 606 -8.07 14.45 -36.45
CA ALA A 606 -9.45 14.28 -36.90
C ALA A 606 -9.58 13.21 -38.00
N GLU A 607 -8.48 12.87 -38.68
CA GLU A 607 -8.44 11.88 -39.75
C GLU A 607 -8.13 10.46 -39.23
N LEU A 608 -7.66 10.34 -37.99
CA LEU A 608 -7.44 9.05 -37.37
C LEU A 608 -8.78 8.35 -37.10
N THR A 609 -8.86 7.07 -37.42
CA THR A 609 -10.03 6.24 -37.10
C THR A 609 -9.71 5.37 -35.90
N LEU A 610 -10.55 5.42 -34.87
CA LEU A 610 -10.42 4.54 -33.71
C LEU A 610 -10.79 3.11 -34.11
N PRO A 611 -10.01 2.08 -33.74
CA PRO A 611 -10.38 0.69 -33.98
C PRO A 611 -11.70 0.31 -33.29
N GLU A 612 -12.49 -0.58 -33.89
CA GLU A 612 -13.85 -0.96 -33.43
C GLU A 612 -13.92 -1.45 -31.97
N ASN A 613 -12.80 -1.94 -31.44
CA ASN A 613 -12.65 -2.45 -30.07
C ASN A 613 -12.37 -1.36 -29.00
N TYR A 614 -12.21 -0.08 -29.38
CA TYR A 614 -11.97 1.01 -28.44
C TYR A 614 -13.26 1.71 -27.97
N GLY A 615 -14.01 1.06 -27.06
CA GLY A 615 -15.03 1.68 -26.19
C GLY A 615 -16.33 2.22 -26.85
N SER A 616 -17.49 1.84 -26.30
CA SER A 616 -18.82 1.99 -26.91
C SER A 616 -19.51 3.38 -26.84
N ARG A 617 -18.80 4.52 -26.78
CA ARG A 617 -19.46 5.85 -26.74
C ARG A 617 -18.78 6.90 -27.64
N SER A 618 -19.41 7.12 -28.78
CA SER A 618 -19.21 8.18 -29.79
C SER A 618 -17.90 8.11 -30.60
N GLU A 619 -18.09 7.92 -31.90
CA GLU A 619 -17.14 7.70 -33.00
C GLU A 619 -16.27 8.92 -33.34
N THR A 620 -15.91 9.78 -32.37
CA THR A 620 -15.14 10.99 -32.68
C THR A 620 -13.97 11.20 -31.74
N LEU A 621 -12.78 11.43 -32.32
CA LEU A 621 -11.58 11.94 -31.64
C LEU A 621 -11.72 13.38 -31.14
N SER A 622 -12.96 13.90 -31.05
CA SER A 622 -13.27 15.19 -30.45
C SER A 622 -12.77 15.31 -29.01
N GLY A 623 -12.67 14.18 -28.28
CA GLY A 623 -12.09 14.09 -26.94
C GLY A 623 -10.56 13.94 -26.88
N ALA A 624 -9.85 13.82 -28.01
CA ALA A 624 -8.41 13.55 -28.02
C ALA A 624 -7.59 14.72 -27.45
N GLN A 625 -7.95 15.96 -27.79
CA GLN A 625 -7.19 17.13 -27.33
C GLN A 625 -7.25 17.31 -25.80
N PRO A 626 -8.41 17.23 -25.13
CA PRO A 626 -8.46 17.21 -23.66
C PRO A 626 -7.59 16.10 -23.05
N ILE A 627 -7.61 14.89 -23.62
CA ILE A 627 -6.81 13.76 -23.13
C ILE A 627 -5.31 14.08 -23.23
N MET A 628 -4.81 14.50 -24.39
CA MET A 628 -3.39 14.84 -24.56
C MET A 628 -2.93 16.05 -23.75
N LYS A 629 -3.85 16.96 -23.39
CA LYS A 629 -3.51 18.12 -22.55
C LYS A 629 -3.35 17.75 -21.09
N MET A 630 -4.27 16.93 -20.61
CA MET A 630 -4.36 16.55 -19.20
C MET A 630 -3.46 15.37 -18.87
N ASN A 631 -3.13 14.54 -19.86
CA ASN A 631 -2.31 13.38 -19.63
C ASN A 631 -0.81 13.73 -19.76
N PRO A 632 -0.02 13.50 -18.71
CA PRO A 632 1.38 13.91 -18.63
C PRO A 632 2.32 13.22 -19.62
N ASN A 633 1.94 12.09 -20.24
CA ASN A 633 2.76 11.43 -21.26
C ASN A 633 2.78 12.19 -22.59
N PHE A 634 1.80 13.04 -22.82
CA PHE A 634 1.72 13.88 -24.01
C PHE A 634 2.28 15.26 -23.69
N VAL A 635 2.87 15.88 -24.70
CA VAL A 635 3.44 17.22 -24.59
C VAL A 635 3.02 18.06 -25.78
N HIS A 636 2.60 19.29 -25.49
CA HIS A 636 2.30 20.27 -26.52
C HIS A 636 3.64 20.84 -27.01
N LEU A 637 4.07 20.45 -28.22
CA LEU A 637 5.39 20.79 -28.77
C LEU A 637 5.41 22.13 -29.51
N SER A 638 4.30 22.48 -30.16
CA SER A 638 4.14 23.72 -30.91
C SER A 638 2.65 24.00 -31.12
N PRO A 639 2.20 25.19 -31.56
CA PRO A 639 0.78 25.46 -31.76
C PRO A 639 0.08 24.39 -32.62
N GLY A 640 -0.85 23.65 -32.01
CA GLY A 640 -1.53 22.53 -32.65
C GLY A 640 -0.69 21.28 -32.96
N ILE A 641 0.47 21.07 -32.35
CA ILE A 641 1.31 19.88 -32.54
C ILE A 641 1.59 19.21 -31.19
N TYR A 642 1.22 17.93 -31.07
CA TYR A 642 1.45 17.13 -29.87
C TYR A 642 2.49 16.05 -30.14
N GLY A 643 3.30 15.76 -29.13
CA GLY A 643 4.24 14.65 -29.14
C GLY A 643 4.20 13.89 -27.82
N LEU A 644 5.15 12.98 -27.66
CA LEU A 644 5.36 12.28 -26.39
C LEU A 644 6.49 12.91 -25.60
N VAL A 645 6.38 12.88 -24.28
CA VAL A 645 7.45 13.36 -23.39
C VAL A 645 8.77 12.64 -23.67
N GLU A 646 8.74 11.34 -23.99
CA GLU A 646 9.92 10.57 -24.37
C GLU A 646 10.61 10.99 -25.68
N GLN A 647 9.92 11.79 -26.50
CA GLN A 647 10.49 12.36 -27.71
C GLN A 647 11.26 13.66 -27.43
N LEU A 648 11.01 14.34 -26.30
CA LEU A 648 11.65 15.63 -25.98
C LEU A 648 13.18 15.59 -26.03
N PRO A 649 13.89 14.58 -25.48
CA PRO A 649 15.36 14.54 -25.57
C PRO A 649 15.86 14.50 -27.01
N LYS A 650 15.15 13.79 -27.90
CA LYS A 650 15.51 13.72 -29.33
C LYS A 650 15.17 15.02 -30.07
N LEU A 651 14.05 15.65 -29.72
CA LEU A 651 13.59 16.88 -30.37
C LEU A 651 14.40 18.11 -29.95
N THR A 652 14.96 18.11 -28.74
CA THR A 652 15.81 19.20 -28.21
C THR A 652 17.31 19.01 -28.52
N ASP A 653 17.70 17.86 -29.06
CA ASP A 653 19.09 17.62 -29.49
C ASP A 653 19.41 18.46 -30.75
N PRO A 654 20.33 19.44 -30.69
CA PRO A 654 20.67 20.28 -31.84
C PRO A 654 21.25 19.48 -33.02
N ARG A 655 21.79 18.28 -32.78
CA ARG A 655 22.41 17.44 -33.81
C ARG A 655 21.39 16.67 -34.65
N ARG A 656 20.14 16.60 -34.20
CA ARG A 656 19.08 15.86 -34.88
C ARG A 656 18.21 16.80 -35.72
N ALA A 657 17.82 16.31 -36.90
CA ALA A 657 16.85 16.98 -37.73
C ALA A 657 15.48 17.06 -37.01
N LEU A 658 14.78 18.18 -37.22
CA LEU A 658 13.41 18.31 -36.76
C LEU A 658 12.47 17.49 -37.67
N PRO A 659 11.47 16.80 -37.10
CA PRO A 659 10.39 16.21 -37.89
C PRO A 659 9.72 17.23 -38.81
N GLU A 660 9.36 16.82 -40.03
CA GLU A 660 8.75 17.69 -41.06
C GLU A 660 7.50 18.42 -40.57
N VAL A 661 6.72 17.78 -39.69
CA VAL A 661 5.52 18.38 -39.09
C VAL A 661 5.80 19.69 -38.32
N LEU A 662 7.03 19.87 -37.81
CA LEU A 662 7.48 21.08 -37.12
C LEU A 662 8.11 22.11 -38.08
N LEU A 663 8.31 21.75 -39.36
CA LEU A 663 8.96 22.55 -40.38
C LEU A 663 7.93 23.05 -41.40
N ALA A 664 7.19 24.09 -41.01
CA ALA A 664 6.17 24.69 -41.85
C ALA A 664 6.09 26.21 -41.66
N ASP A 665 5.68 26.92 -42.71
CA ASP A 665 5.46 28.37 -42.73
C ASP A 665 4.63 28.86 -41.53
N ARG A 666 3.60 28.09 -41.13
CA ARG A 666 2.74 28.42 -39.99
C ARG A 666 3.50 28.38 -38.66
N ILE A 667 4.40 27.42 -38.49
CA ILE A 667 5.22 27.28 -37.29
C ILE A 667 6.27 28.39 -37.24
N VAL A 668 6.89 28.71 -38.37
CA VAL A 668 7.81 29.86 -38.48
C VAL A 668 7.12 31.15 -38.07
N ARG A 669 5.92 31.44 -38.60
CA ARG A 669 5.14 32.62 -38.22
C ARG A 669 4.81 32.64 -36.73
N ALA A 670 4.30 31.53 -36.19
CA ALA A 670 3.93 31.48 -34.77
C ALA A 670 5.14 31.62 -33.83
N TYR A 671 6.29 31.04 -34.19
CA TYR A 671 7.54 31.23 -33.45
C TYR A 671 8.00 32.69 -33.54
N THR A 672 8.01 33.26 -34.74
CA THR A 672 8.38 34.66 -35.00
C THR A 672 7.54 35.61 -34.15
N ASP A 673 6.22 35.41 -34.14
CA ASP A 673 5.28 36.19 -33.34
C ASP A 673 5.56 36.07 -31.85
N ALA A 674 5.80 34.87 -31.33
CA ALA A 674 6.14 34.71 -29.92
C ALA A 674 7.49 35.37 -29.58
N ARG A 675 8.50 35.15 -30.43
CA ARG A 675 9.87 35.65 -30.24
C ARG A 675 9.95 37.17 -30.26
N ARG A 676 9.21 37.80 -31.18
CA ARG A 676 9.09 39.26 -31.30
C ARG A 676 8.60 39.89 -30.01
N VAL A 677 7.56 39.30 -29.44
CA VAL A 677 6.79 39.94 -28.39
C VAL A 677 7.45 39.77 -27.03
N SER A 678 7.97 38.59 -26.75
CA SER A 678 8.53 38.30 -25.43
C SER A 678 9.59 37.20 -25.49
N PRO A 679 10.77 37.40 -24.89
CA PRO A 679 11.74 36.33 -24.71
C PRO A 679 11.17 35.12 -23.95
N ALA A 680 10.28 35.35 -22.99
CA ALA A 680 9.61 34.28 -22.27
C ALA A 680 8.55 33.56 -23.14
N ALA A 681 7.87 34.28 -24.04
CA ALA A 681 6.94 33.73 -25.02
C ALA A 681 7.66 32.78 -26.00
N ALA A 682 8.93 33.06 -26.33
CA ALA A 682 9.75 32.13 -27.10
C ALA A 682 10.05 30.81 -26.38
N ARG A 683 9.85 30.72 -25.06
CA ARG A 683 10.08 29.50 -24.26
C ARG A 683 8.78 28.82 -23.82
N ILE A 684 7.64 29.22 -24.39
CA ILE A 684 6.35 28.67 -23.97
C ILE A 684 6.32 27.18 -24.27
N TYR A 685 6.75 26.76 -25.46
CA TYR A 685 6.79 25.36 -25.83
C TYR A 685 8.13 24.73 -25.42
N PRO A 686 8.14 23.48 -24.93
CA PRO A 686 9.32 22.86 -24.35
C PRO A 686 10.44 22.60 -25.36
N ILE A 687 10.13 22.58 -26.66
CA ILE A 687 11.13 22.47 -27.72
C ILE A 687 11.55 23.81 -28.31
N TRP A 688 10.95 24.93 -27.92
CA TRP A 688 11.30 26.25 -28.43
C TRP A 688 12.50 26.83 -27.68
N ASP A 689 13.65 26.18 -27.85
CA ASP A 689 14.95 26.67 -27.39
C ASP A 689 15.74 27.33 -28.53
N MET A 690 16.96 27.80 -28.24
CA MET A 690 17.82 28.41 -29.25
C MET A 690 18.31 27.40 -30.30
N ALA A 691 18.35 26.10 -29.98
CA ALA A 691 18.67 25.05 -30.94
C ALA A 691 17.51 24.83 -31.94
N PHE A 692 16.27 24.95 -31.49
CA PHE A 692 15.09 24.96 -32.35
C PHE A 692 15.04 26.23 -33.21
N GLU A 693 15.33 27.41 -32.64
CA GLU A 693 15.41 28.67 -33.40
C GLU A 693 16.38 28.54 -34.60
N TYR A 694 17.60 28.05 -34.35
CA TYR A 694 18.59 27.79 -35.39
C TYR A 694 18.09 26.83 -36.47
N ARG A 695 17.58 25.65 -36.09
CA ARG A 695 17.11 24.64 -37.05
C ARG A 695 15.92 25.13 -37.87
N LEU A 696 15.03 25.88 -37.24
CA LEU A 696 13.88 26.50 -37.89
C LEU A 696 14.33 27.60 -38.86
N ALA A 697 15.30 28.44 -38.48
CA ALA A 697 15.89 29.47 -39.34
C ALA A 697 16.61 28.86 -40.55
N ARG A 698 17.36 27.77 -40.34
CA ARG A 698 18.01 27.03 -41.43
C ARG A 698 16.99 26.53 -42.46
N TRP A 699 15.94 25.87 -41.99
CA TRP A 699 14.87 25.40 -42.87
C TRP A 699 14.16 26.57 -43.58
N ALA A 700 13.86 27.66 -42.85
CA ALA A 700 13.13 28.80 -43.38
C ALA A 700 13.91 29.56 -44.47
N ALA A 701 15.23 29.68 -44.32
CA ALA A 701 16.08 30.32 -45.33
C ALA A 701 16.01 29.62 -46.69
N GLU A 702 15.86 28.29 -46.69
CA GLU A 702 15.85 27.47 -47.89
C GLU A 702 14.44 27.23 -48.46
N HIS A 703 13.43 27.09 -47.58
CA HIS A 703 12.13 26.52 -47.98
C HIS A 703 10.92 27.41 -47.67
N ALA A 704 11.02 28.34 -46.71
CA ALA A 704 9.85 29.14 -46.33
C ALA A 704 9.55 30.23 -47.35
N ASN A 705 8.31 30.74 -47.32
CA ASN A 705 7.98 31.93 -48.09
C ASN A 705 8.92 33.10 -47.71
N LYS A 706 9.44 33.85 -48.69
CA LYS A 706 10.39 34.96 -48.45
C LYS A 706 9.93 35.95 -47.38
N LYS A 707 8.64 36.29 -47.31
CA LYS A 707 8.09 37.18 -46.27
C LYS A 707 8.14 36.56 -44.87
N VAL A 708 7.92 35.26 -44.78
CA VAL A 708 7.94 34.51 -43.51
C VAL A 708 9.37 34.34 -43.02
N ALA A 709 10.28 33.96 -43.92
CA ALA A 709 11.70 33.88 -43.63
C ALA A 709 12.24 35.25 -43.19
N GLY A 710 11.92 36.33 -43.93
CA GLY A 710 12.36 37.67 -43.58
C GLY A 710 11.88 38.11 -42.19
N ALA A 711 10.60 37.91 -41.89
CA ALA A 711 10.04 38.21 -40.57
C ALA A 711 10.72 37.41 -39.44
N LEU A 712 11.07 36.14 -39.68
CA LEU A 712 11.86 35.36 -38.72
C LEU A 712 13.24 35.98 -38.52
N PHE A 713 13.94 36.31 -39.61
CA PHE A 713 15.29 36.89 -39.53
C PHE A 713 15.32 38.26 -38.85
N ASP A 714 14.22 39.01 -38.84
CA ASP A 714 14.14 40.24 -38.05
C ASP A 714 14.26 40.01 -36.55
N VAL A 715 13.66 38.92 -36.04
CA VAL A 715 13.46 38.70 -34.60
C VAL A 715 14.46 37.76 -33.95
N VAL A 716 15.02 36.82 -34.71
CA VAL A 716 16.03 35.87 -34.20
C VAL A 716 17.36 36.55 -33.95
N ASP A 717 18.18 36.03 -33.04
CA ASP A 717 19.53 36.54 -32.80
C ASP A 717 20.55 35.39 -32.84
N PRO A 718 21.27 35.24 -33.98
CA PRO A 718 22.21 34.16 -34.19
C PRO A 718 23.29 34.02 -33.11
N ARG A 719 23.61 35.09 -32.36
CA ARG A 719 24.65 35.07 -31.30
C ARG A 719 24.27 34.20 -30.12
N MET A 720 22.99 33.87 -29.95
CA MET A 720 22.53 33.01 -28.87
C MET A 720 22.36 31.54 -29.31
N TRP A 721 22.62 31.23 -30.58
CA TRP A 721 22.49 29.87 -31.08
C TRP A 721 23.66 29.00 -30.59
N PRO A 722 23.39 27.72 -30.25
CA PRO A 722 24.43 26.82 -29.76
C PRO A 722 25.25 26.23 -30.93
N ILE A 723 25.92 27.10 -31.69
CA ILE A 723 26.71 26.77 -32.88
C ILE A 723 28.09 27.44 -32.82
N ALA A 724 28.97 27.10 -33.76
CA ALA A 724 30.32 27.65 -33.82
C ALA A 724 30.35 29.12 -34.27
N GLU A 725 31.37 29.88 -33.85
CA GLU A 725 31.47 31.33 -34.06
C GLU A 725 31.51 31.74 -35.56
N ASP A 726 32.10 30.88 -36.39
CA ASP A 726 32.12 31.04 -37.85
C ASP A 726 30.72 30.88 -38.45
N GLU A 727 29.93 29.92 -37.96
CA GLU A 727 28.51 29.80 -38.33
C GLU A 727 27.69 31.00 -37.85
N ILE A 728 27.94 31.51 -36.63
CA ILE A 728 27.27 32.73 -36.12
C ILE A 728 27.52 33.90 -37.09
N THR A 729 28.77 34.10 -37.51
CA THR A 729 29.15 35.17 -38.46
C THR A 729 28.41 35.01 -39.79
N ARG A 730 28.36 33.79 -40.33
CA ARG A 730 27.60 33.49 -41.56
C ARG A 730 26.11 33.82 -41.39
N TRP A 731 25.50 33.40 -40.29
CA TRP A 731 24.07 33.62 -40.07
C TRP A 731 23.71 35.07 -39.77
N GLN A 732 24.63 35.84 -39.19
CA GLN A 732 24.48 37.30 -39.11
C GLN A 732 24.44 37.95 -40.49
N ALA A 733 25.25 37.48 -41.45
CA ALA A 733 25.20 37.96 -42.83
C ALA A 733 23.87 37.59 -43.50
N VAL A 734 23.41 36.34 -43.36
CA VAL A 734 22.09 35.91 -43.88
C VAL A 734 20.95 36.74 -43.27
N LYS A 735 21.00 36.99 -41.95
CA LYS A 735 20.04 37.86 -41.28
C LYS A 735 20.04 39.27 -41.90
N ALA A 736 21.21 39.86 -42.14
CA ALA A 736 21.34 41.19 -42.72
C ALA A 736 20.76 41.28 -44.14
N GLU A 737 20.85 40.21 -44.92
CA GLU A 737 20.28 40.11 -46.27
C GLU A 737 18.76 39.89 -46.25
N MET A 738 18.27 38.98 -45.40
CA MET A 738 16.89 38.52 -45.46
C MET A 738 15.90 39.32 -44.59
N SER A 739 16.37 40.06 -43.59
CA SER A 739 15.52 40.78 -42.62
C SER A 739 14.49 41.68 -43.32
N ASP A 740 13.19 41.47 -43.06
CA ASP A 740 12.12 42.33 -43.57
C ASP A 740 11.69 43.34 -42.49
N ARG A 741 12.43 44.45 -42.44
CA ARG A 741 12.20 45.52 -41.44
C ARG A 741 10.76 46.09 -41.46
N LYS A 742 9.94 45.78 -42.47
CA LYS A 742 8.53 46.17 -42.53
C LYS A 742 7.66 45.16 -41.78
N GLN A 743 7.55 45.36 -40.48
CA GLN A 743 6.62 44.59 -39.66
C GLN A 743 5.20 45.11 -39.81
N HIS A 744 4.29 44.22 -40.17
CA HIS A 744 2.86 44.50 -40.12
C HIS A 744 2.33 44.08 -38.75
N HIS A 745 2.18 45.06 -37.87
CA HIS A 745 1.25 44.95 -36.76
C HIS A 745 -0.14 44.69 -37.33
N GLN A 746 -0.86 43.75 -36.73
CA GLN A 746 -2.24 43.54 -37.11
C GLN A 746 -3.11 44.63 -36.48
N THR A 747 -4.01 45.17 -37.29
CA THR A 747 -5.00 46.14 -36.83
C THR A 747 -5.85 45.49 -35.74
N GLU A 748 -5.92 46.15 -34.60
CA GLU A 748 -6.83 45.81 -33.51
C GLU A 748 -8.28 45.85 -34.00
N GLN A 749 -9.13 44.98 -33.46
CA GLN A 749 -10.57 44.99 -33.71
C GLN A 749 -11.30 45.10 -32.36
N PRO A 750 -11.44 46.33 -31.81
CA PRO A 750 -11.99 46.54 -30.47
C PRO A 750 -13.44 46.05 -30.30
N ASP A 751 -14.25 46.08 -31.36
CA ASP A 751 -15.66 45.68 -31.31
C ASP A 751 -15.89 44.20 -30.96
N GLU A 752 -14.84 43.38 -31.04
CA GLU A 752 -14.85 41.96 -30.72
C GLU A 752 -14.41 41.66 -29.28
N TYR A 753 -14.21 42.69 -28.43
CA TYR A 753 -13.89 42.46 -27.03
C TYR A 753 -15.01 41.75 -26.27
N ALA A 754 -14.60 40.76 -25.49
CA ALA A 754 -15.47 39.92 -24.69
C ALA A 754 -14.90 39.71 -23.29
N LEU A 755 -15.79 39.65 -22.30
CA LEU A 755 -15.43 39.26 -20.94
C LEU A 755 -15.06 37.76 -20.91
N PRO A 756 -13.80 37.40 -20.62
CA PRO A 756 -13.38 35.99 -20.63
C PRO A 756 -13.91 35.23 -19.41
N PRO A 757 -13.91 33.89 -19.42
CA PRO A 757 -14.19 33.11 -18.20
C PRO A 757 -13.27 33.52 -17.05
N ALA A 758 -13.84 33.64 -15.84
CA ALA A 758 -13.15 34.15 -14.67
C ALA A 758 -11.90 33.31 -14.29
N ASP A 759 -11.97 31.99 -14.46
CA ASP A 759 -10.84 31.08 -14.23
C ASP A 759 -9.69 31.34 -15.21
N ARG A 760 -9.99 31.59 -16.49
CA ARG A 760 -8.98 31.92 -17.51
C ARG A 760 -8.37 33.30 -17.31
N PHE A 761 -9.17 34.25 -16.83
CA PHE A 761 -8.66 35.56 -16.46
C PHE A 761 -7.70 35.47 -15.26
N LEU A 762 -8.08 34.74 -14.22
CA LEU A 762 -7.21 34.48 -13.06
C LEU A 762 -5.92 33.74 -13.48
N ALA A 763 -6.02 32.75 -14.37
CA ALA A 763 -4.85 32.06 -14.93
C ALA A 763 -3.89 33.02 -15.67
N SER A 764 -4.44 34.04 -16.35
CA SER A 764 -3.67 35.08 -17.02
C SER A 764 -2.97 36.00 -16.01
N MET A 765 -3.63 36.37 -14.90
CA MET A 765 -3.01 37.14 -13.81
C MET A 765 -1.85 36.37 -13.17
N ILE A 766 -2.03 35.07 -12.91
CA ILE A 766 -0.98 34.19 -12.38
C ILE A 766 0.18 34.06 -13.35
N THR A 767 -0.12 33.91 -14.65
CA THR A 767 0.91 33.85 -15.70
C THR A 767 1.73 35.15 -15.72
N LEU A 768 1.07 36.31 -15.69
CA LEU A 768 1.74 37.62 -15.66
C LEU A 768 2.61 37.81 -14.41
N TRP A 769 2.09 37.41 -13.24
CA TRP A 769 2.84 37.49 -11.98
C TRP A 769 4.13 36.66 -12.05
N TRP A 770 4.02 35.39 -12.44
CA TRP A 770 5.15 34.47 -12.44
C TRP A 770 6.16 34.69 -13.54
N MET A 771 5.70 34.94 -14.76
CA MET A 771 6.61 35.18 -15.87
C MET A 771 7.21 36.59 -15.82
N GLY A 772 6.58 37.51 -15.08
CA GLY A 772 6.97 38.92 -15.06
C GLY A 772 6.63 39.67 -16.35
N GLU A 773 6.02 39.00 -17.31
CA GLU A 773 5.49 39.55 -18.55
C GLU A 773 4.36 38.65 -19.07
N ILE A 774 3.46 39.22 -19.85
CA ILE A 774 2.44 38.47 -20.59
C ILE A 774 2.28 39.03 -22.00
N SER A 775 1.84 38.19 -22.91
CA SER A 775 1.64 38.52 -24.32
C SER A 775 0.38 37.84 -24.85
N TRP A 776 -0.08 38.27 -26.03
CA TRP A 776 -1.22 37.65 -26.68
C TRP A 776 -0.96 36.18 -27.05
N THR A 777 0.30 35.83 -27.36
CA THR A 777 0.70 34.44 -27.64
C THR A 777 0.65 33.56 -26.38
N LEU A 778 1.05 34.10 -25.22
CA LEU A 778 0.91 33.44 -23.92
C LEU A 778 -0.57 33.22 -23.59
N ILE A 779 -1.41 34.25 -23.71
CA ILE A 779 -2.84 34.14 -23.40
C ILE A 779 -3.57 33.20 -24.35
N GLY A 780 -3.27 33.22 -25.66
CA GLY A 780 -3.84 32.27 -26.62
C GLY A 780 -3.59 30.82 -26.19
N ARG A 781 -2.44 30.57 -25.55
CA ARG A 781 -2.13 29.27 -24.97
C ARG A 781 -2.89 28.98 -23.67
N THR A 782 -2.91 29.92 -22.72
CA THR A 782 -3.68 29.84 -21.45
C THR A 782 -5.17 29.54 -21.71
N THR A 783 -5.72 30.15 -22.76
CA THR A 783 -7.15 30.08 -23.11
C THR A 783 -7.48 28.97 -24.10
N ASN A 784 -6.48 28.37 -24.75
CA ASN A 784 -6.64 27.44 -25.86
C ASN A 784 -7.45 28.00 -27.04
N GLN A 785 -7.50 29.32 -27.17
CA GLN A 785 -8.24 29.99 -28.23
C GLN A 785 -7.28 30.27 -29.40
N ARG A 786 -7.79 30.07 -30.63
CA ARG A 786 -7.01 30.32 -31.86
C ARG A 786 -7.29 31.70 -32.45
N ASP A 787 -8.27 32.41 -31.93
CA ASP A 787 -8.59 33.77 -32.35
C ASP A 787 -7.63 34.78 -31.70
N MET A 788 -7.54 35.95 -32.31
CA MET A 788 -6.66 37.02 -31.82
C MET A 788 -7.41 38.00 -30.90
N HIS A 789 -8.74 37.97 -30.95
CA HIS A 789 -9.65 38.82 -30.18
C HIS A 789 -9.73 38.41 -28.72
N THR A 790 -9.77 37.10 -28.42
CA THR A 790 -9.78 36.64 -27.02
C THR A 790 -8.51 37.05 -26.26
N PRO A 791 -7.29 36.86 -26.81
CA PRO A 791 -6.07 37.38 -26.18
C PRO A 791 -6.05 38.90 -26.03
N ALA A 792 -6.45 39.65 -27.06
CA ALA A 792 -6.53 41.10 -26.99
C ALA A 792 -7.50 41.56 -25.88
N SER A 793 -8.65 40.91 -25.74
CA SER A 793 -9.63 41.20 -24.67
C SER A 793 -9.04 41.02 -23.28
N HIS A 794 -8.29 39.94 -23.03
CA HIS A 794 -7.62 39.72 -21.74
C HIS A 794 -6.58 40.80 -21.44
N LEU A 795 -5.75 41.15 -22.43
CA LEU A 795 -4.72 42.19 -22.27
C LEU A 795 -5.35 43.57 -22.02
N ALA A 796 -6.43 43.89 -22.73
CA ALA A 796 -7.17 45.13 -22.57
C ALA A 796 -7.77 45.23 -21.15
N LEU A 797 -8.36 44.14 -20.64
CA LEU A 797 -8.91 44.08 -19.29
C LEU A 797 -7.81 44.16 -18.22
N LEU A 798 -6.70 43.46 -18.38
CA LEU A 798 -5.54 43.56 -17.47
C LEU A 798 -5.01 44.99 -17.40
N ALA A 799 -4.93 45.69 -18.54
CA ALA A 799 -4.54 47.09 -18.60
C ALA A 799 -5.58 48.03 -17.99
N ARG A 800 -6.87 47.84 -18.32
CA ARG A 800 -8.01 48.62 -17.77
C ARG A 800 -8.08 48.54 -16.26
N PHE A 801 -7.88 47.35 -15.69
CA PHE A 801 -7.88 47.15 -14.25
C PHE A 801 -6.57 47.59 -13.58
N GLY A 802 -5.62 48.13 -14.34
CA GLY A 802 -4.34 48.60 -13.81
C GLY A 802 -3.43 47.47 -13.32
N LEU A 803 -3.63 46.23 -13.78
CA LEU A 803 -2.85 45.05 -13.41
C LEU A 803 -1.64 44.83 -14.32
N ALA A 804 -1.71 45.37 -15.53
CA ALA A 804 -0.64 45.31 -16.52
C ALA A 804 -0.39 46.69 -17.15
N ARG A 805 0.86 47.02 -17.44
CA ARG A 805 1.24 48.21 -18.19
C ARG A 805 0.96 47.97 -19.67
N ALA A 806 0.08 48.78 -20.25
CA ALA A 806 -0.19 48.74 -21.68
C ALA A 806 1.00 49.32 -22.47
N PRO A 807 1.58 48.56 -23.41
CA PRO A 807 2.54 49.08 -24.37
C PRO A 807 1.84 49.97 -25.42
N LYS A 808 2.59 50.40 -26.45
CA LYS A 808 2.03 51.19 -27.56
C LYS A 808 1.09 50.38 -28.44
N HIS A 809 1.37 49.09 -28.62
CA HIS A 809 0.57 48.20 -29.47
C HIS A 809 0.16 46.94 -28.73
N TRP A 810 -1.06 46.43 -28.96
CA TRP A 810 -1.60 45.27 -28.24
C TRP A 810 -0.80 43.98 -28.42
N GLN A 811 -0.08 43.88 -29.53
CA GLN A 811 0.80 42.74 -29.79
C GLN A 811 2.11 42.80 -29.02
N ASP A 812 2.51 43.93 -28.45
CA ASP A 812 3.74 44.03 -27.64
C ASP A 812 3.56 43.37 -26.27
N ARG A 813 4.67 43.17 -25.53
CA ARG A 813 4.60 42.60 -24.17
C ARG A 813 3.98 43.58 -23.17
N HIS A 814 3.22 43.00 -22.26
CA HIS A 814 2.67 43.69 -21.09
C HIS A 814 3.44 43.29 -19.85
N LEU A 815 3.73 44.27 -18.99
CA LEU A 815 4.48 44.08 -17.75
C LEU A 815 3.56 44.26 -16.54
N PRO A 816 3.81 43.56 -15.41
CA PRO A 816 2.99 43.71 -14.22
C PRO A 816 3.13 45.11 -13.61
N THR A 817 2.05 45.60 -13.02
CA THR A 817 2.06 46.81 -12.18
C THR A 817 2.28 46.45 -10.71
N ALA A 818 2.43 47.46 -9.84
CA ALA A 818 2.48 47.24 -8.40
C ALA A 818 1.16 46.68 -7.83
N ASP A 819 0.05 46.93 -8.50
CA ASP A 819 -1.29 46.54 -8.06
C ASP A 819 -1.63 45.07 -8.34
N LEU A 820 -0.88 44.40 -9.23
CA LEU A 820 -1.16 43.02 -9.61
C LEU A 820 -1.14 42.07 -8.41
N ARG A 821 -0.07 42.10 -7.62
CA ARG A 821 0.11 41.18 -6.48
C ARG A 821 -0.99 41.29 -5.43
N PRO A 822 -1.25 42.47 -4.82
CA PRO A 822 -2.29 42.59 -3.79
C PRO A 822 -3.68 42.24 -4.34
N THR A 823 -3.96 42.59 -5.60
CA THR A 823 -5.22 42.19 -6.26
C THR A 823 -5.30 40.68 -6.43
N LEU A 824 -4.22 40.05 -6.90
CA LEU A 824 -4.16 38.60 -7.11
C LEU A 824 -4.32 37.83 -5.79
N GLU A 825 -3.67 38.28 -4.71
CA GLU A 825 -3.83 37.73 -3.37
C GLU A 825 -5.28 37.82 -2.87
N ALA A 826 -5.95 38.96 -3.07
CA ALA A 826 -7.36 39.13 -2.70
C ALA A 826 -8.27 38.18 -3.50
N VAL A 827 -8.09 38.13 -4.83
CA VAL A 827 -8.89 37.25 -5.71
C VAL A 827 -8.68 35.77 -5.38
N ILE A 828 -7.45 35.33 -5.12
CA ILE A 828 -7.19 33.93 -4.76
C ILE A 828 -7.84 33.60 -3.40
N ARG A 829 -7.71 34.48 -2.40
CA ARG A 829 -8.34 34.28 -1.09
C ARG A 829 -9.86 34.11 -1.21
N ASP A 830 -10.50 34.97 -2.00
CA ASP A 830 -11.94 34.88 -2.28
C ASP A 830 -12.29 33.58 -3.04
N ALA A 831 -11.48 33.19 -4.02
CA ALA A 831 -11.67 31.94 -4.78
C ALA A 831 -11.54 30.67 -3.92
N VAL A 832 -10.62 30.64 -2.96
CA VAL A 832 -10.43 29.50 -2.03
C VAL A 832 -11.70 29.25 -1.19
N HIS A 833 -12.37 30.32 -0.78
CA HIS A 833 -13.55 30.24 0.07
C HIS A 833 -14.89 30.10 -0.70
N ALA A 834 -14.87 30.22 -2.03
CA ALA A 834 -16.05 30.15 -2.89
C ALA A 834 -16.11 28.83 -3.67
N ASP A 835 -17.31 28.35 -4.06
CA ASP A 835 -17.52 27.08 -4.80
C ASP A 835 -16.97 27.06 -6.26
N GLY A 836 -15.98 27.91 -6.55
CA GLY A 836 -15.29 28.04 -7.83
C GLY A 836 -14.92 29.50 -8.11
N ILE A 837 -14.20 29.68 -9.21
CA ILE A 837 -13.80 31.01 -9.70
C ILE A 837 -14.88 31.53 -10.65
N SER A 838 -15.52 32.64 -10.29
CA SER A 838 -16.59 33.28 -11.06
C SER A 838 -16.48 34.81 -11.00
N TRP A 839 -17.03 35.51 -12.00
CA TRP A 839 -17.19 36.97 -11.95
C TRP A 839 -18.20 37.43 -10.89
N ARG A 840 -18.91 36.48 -10.25
CA ARG A 840 -19.79 36.76 -9.11
C ARG A 840 -19.05 36.84 -7.78
N ASN A 841 -17.82 36.32 -7.72
CA ASN A 841 -16.96 36.42 -6.54
C ASN A 841 -16.70 37.90 -6.22
N PRO A 842 -16.86 38.35 -4.96
CA PRO A 842 -16.70 39.75 -4.57
C PRO A 842 -15.48 40.45 -5.16
N GLU A 843 -14.29 39.82 -5.08
CA GLU A 843 -13.03 40.44 -5.53
C GLU A 843 -12.95 40.49 -7.06
N MET A 844 -13.41 39.44 -7.75
CA MET A 844 -13.50 39.45 -9.21
C MET A 844 -14.53 40.47 -9.71
N ARG A 845 -15.65 40.63 -8.99
CA ARG A 845 -16.68 41.62 -9.32
C ARG A 845 -16.18 43.04 -9.10
N ALA A 846 -15.40 43.28 -8.06
CA ALA A 846 -14.79 44.58 -7.79
C ALA A 846 -13.90 45.04 -8.96
N LEU A 847 -13.22 44.11 -9.63
CA LEU A 847 -12.45 44.43 -10.84
C LEU A 847 -13.31 45.00 -11.96
N LEU A 848 -14.54 44.52 -12.15
CA LEU A 848 -15.43 44.99 -13.22
C LEU A 848 -15.78 46.48 -13.08
N SER A 849 -15.68 47.04 -11.87
CA SER A 849 -15.90 48.46 -11.59
C SER A 849 -14.61 49.28 -11.58
N ARG A 850 -13.45 48.64 -11.68
CA ARG A 850 -12.15 49.31 -11.64
C ARG A 850 -11.83 49.94 -12.99
N ASP A 851 -11.49 51.21 -12.97
CA ASP A 851 -10.97 51.94 -14.12
C ASP A 851 -9.67 52.63 -13.72
N ALA A 852 -8.55 52.05 -14.14
CA ALA A 852 -7.23 52.63 -13.90
C ALA A 852 -6.84 53.67 -14.97
N GLY A 853 -7.76 54.02 -15.88
CA GLY A 853 -7.48 54.88 -17.03
C GLY A 853 -6.42 54.25 -17.94
N PRO A 854 -6.74 53.15 -18.64
CA PRO A 854 -5.74 52.43 -19.41
C PRO A 854 -5.15 53.35 -20.49
N GLY A 855 -3.83 53.51 -20.47
CA GLY A 855 -3.10 54.17 -21.55
C GLY A 855 -2.83 53.21 -22.71
N GLY A 856 -2.19 53.74 -23.77
CA GLY A 856 -1.72 52.94 -24.89
C GLY A 856 -2.80 52.68 -25.95
N TRP A 857 -2.96 51.41 -26.33
CA TRP A 857 -3.83 50.97 -27.42
C TRP A 857 -5.28 50.67 -27.00
N VAL A 858 -5.57 50.63 -25.70
CA VAL A 858 -6.84 50.13 -25.18
C VAL A 858 -8.00 51.09 -25.49
N ASP A 859 -8.99 50.62 -26.26
CA ASP A 859 -10.26 51.31 -26.46
C ASP A 859 -11.18 51.13 -25.23
N ASN A 860 -11.37 52.21 -24.46
CA ASN A 860 -12.19 52.22 -23.25
C ASN A 860 -13.67 51.96 -23.50
N ASP A 861 -14.20 52.43 -24.63
CA ASP A 861 -15.61 52.23 -24.96
C ASP A 861 -15.84 50.77 -25.35
N ALA A 862 -14.92 50.18 -26.11
CA ALA A 862 -14.96 48.77 -26.46
C ALA A 862 -14.89 47.85 -25.23
N VAL A 863 -13.97 48.12 -24.30
CA VAL A 863 -13.91 47.35 -23.05
C VAL A 863 -15.18 47.54 -22.21
N SER A 864 -15.71 48.77 -22.13
CA SER A 864 -16.97 49.02 -21.43
C SER A 864 -18.14 48.24 -22.04
N ARG A 865 -18.21 48.15 -23.38
CA ARG A 865 -19.19 47.28 -24.08
C ARG A 865 -18.97 45.80 -23.75
N ALA A 866 -17.72 45.34 -23.68
CA ALA A 866 -17.38 43.96 -23.34
C ALA A 866 -17.81 43.59 -21.91
N LEU A 867 -17.69 44.52 -20.95
CA LEU A 867 -18.12 44.34 -19.57
C LEU A 867 -19.66 44.29 -19.44
N GLN A 868 -20.38 45.03 -20.29
CA GLN A 868 -21.85 45.07 -20.31
C GLN A 868 -22.47 43.87 -21.03
N ARG A 869 -21.71 43.17 -21.88
CA ARG A 869 -22.10 41.91 -22.49
C ARG A 869 -21.73 40.79 -21.53
N PRO A 870 -22.63 40.29 -20.67
CA PRO A 870 -22.33 39.08 -19.92
C PRO A 870 -21.94 38.02 -20.93
N GLY A 871 -20.69 37.54 -20.87
CA GLY A 871 -20.20 36.53 -21.79
C GLY A 871 -21.17 35.37 -21.74
N ASP A 872 -21.87 35.10 -22.85
CA ASP A 872 -22.77 33.98 -22.94
C ASP A 872 -21.93 32.71 -22.73
N PRO A 873 -22.07 32.00 -21.59
CA PRO A 873 -21.19 30.89 -21.29
C PRO A 873 -21.27 29.81 -22.39
N GLN A 874 -22.35 29.76 -23.17
CA GLN A 874 -22.53 28.81 -24.26
C GLN A 874 -21.70 29.13 -25.51
N LEU A 875 -21.37 30.40 -25.79
CA LEU A 875 -20.50 30.75 -26.93
C LEU A 875 -19.03 30.36 -26.69
N SER A 876 -18.62 30.17 -25.43
CA SER A 876 -17.26 29.75 -25.07
C SER A 876 -17.03 28.23 -25.11
N VAL A 877 -18.09 27.43 -24.99
CA VAL A 877 -18.00 25.95 -24.90
C VAL A 877 -18.12 25.27 -26.27
N TYR A 878 -18.70 25.94 -27.27
CA TYR A 878 -18.74 25.44 -28.64
C TYR A 878 -18.06 26.42 -29.60
N GLY A 879 -16.77 26.16 -29.85
CA GLY A 879 -16.15 26.52 -31.11
C GLY A 879 -16.82 25.80 -32.27
N ARG A 880 -17.97 26.30 -32.74
CA ARG A 880 -18.49 26.05 -34.09
C ARG A 880 -19.10 27.33 -34.64
N THR A 881 -18.35 27.94 -35.53
CA THR A 881 -18.86 28.76 -36.62
C THR A 881 -20.05 28.06 -37.28
N LYS A 882 -21.25 28.65 -37.24
CA LYS A 882 -22.23 28.73 -38.33
C LYS A 882 -23.50 29.49 -37.89
N VAL A 883 -23.40 30.81 -37.81
CA VAL A 883 -24.53 31.69 -38.16
C VAL A 883 -24.00 32.75 -39.12
N ARG A 884 -23.56 32.31 -40.31
CA ARG A 884 -23.74 33.16 -41.48
C ARG A 884 -25.24 33.08 -41.77
N ARG A 885 -26.00 34.08 -41.28
CA ARG A 885 -27.34 34.34 -41.82
C ARG A 885 -27.17 34.44 -43.33
N GLY A 886 -27.75 33.50 -44.07
CA GLY A 886 -27.94 33.67 -45.49
C GLY A 886 -28.69 34.98 -45.69
N ARG A 887 -28.03 35.97 -46.31
CA ARG A 887 -28.76 36.97 -47.08
C ARG A 887 -29.49 36.17 -48.14
N VAL A 888 -30.77 35.92 -47.88
CA VAL A 888 -31.74 35.55 -48.89
C VAL A 888 -31.63 36.63 -49.95
N LEU A 889 -31.06 36.29 -51.10
CA LEU A 889 -31.27 37.04 -52.33
C LEU A 889 -32.78 37.01 -52.55
N GLN A 890 -33.44 38.14 -52.32
CA GLN A 890 -34.77 38.35 -52.87
C GLN A 890 -34.65 38.21 -54.39
N PRO A 891 -35.53 37.43 -55.05
CA PRO A 891 -35.64 37.51 -56.49
C PRO A 891 -36.14 38.92 -56.83
N VAL A 892 -35.32 39.66 -57.58
CA VAL A 892 -35.78 40.85 -58.30
C VAL A 892 -36.69 40.33 -59.40
N ASN A 893 -38.00 40.41 -59.18
CA ASN A 893 -38.97 40.47 -60.26
C ASN A 893 -39.09 41.93 -60.67
N GLY A 894 -38.67 42.20 -61.91
CA GLY A 894 -38.66 43.49 -62.59
C GLY A 894 -37.89 43.33 -63.88
#